data_AF-A0A661WW83-F1
#
_entry.id   AF-A0A661WW83-F1
#
_cell.length_a   1.000
_cell.length_b   1.000
_cell.length_c   1.000
_cell.angle_alpha   90.00
_cell.angle_beta   90.00
_cell.angle_gamma   90.00
#
_symmetry.space_group_name_H-M   'P 1'
#
loop_
_entity.id
_entity.type
_entity.pdbx_description
1 polymer ?
#
loop_
_entity_poly.entity_id
_entity_poly.type
_entity_poly.pdbx_seq_one_letter_code
_entity_poly.pdbx_strand_id
1 'polypeptide(L)'
;MKLKQKILIFFALFLCVAFSVLASDEAPVYQLQSGVFYTNWLIAGTFPNRPGKNSIRQGFYYDYLSGLGGESQVVVKVGQSIPNRANITFKNFISTTTSIDFDSYFGMQDQVVAYAFAFVETKTDVTTYLHVGSDDGIRVWIDNKLVIDCYSKRGFTPDEEWAKITLIKGKHRILVKADDNFGAWEFSFRFVDKNEHDKIIIAKIDDNLDIKLISPTAEWGRIEAIININPPNKEFPVKIDGLWLSPNKVETQKFSIAAGAKTTVPEKFLKYPYCTLTAKASGIPGKPVKSSLNIYSSPFKELYSDRYKKINNLFAKLNATSTTVRLFQKHEGIIKYYLKSLAAFQNSSQIKTDISAHKLLTKLDEAINMLSYKKDYLGSLRGKYTAAYISKVDNSCQSFVLNIPEKYVAGVPMPMVIFLHDANQQTSEFFKNNDWEIPFFSVQPGARGRSTAYLGLAAIDVIEVINFMTNFYSVDPNRIYLFGNGMGGYGVWRLGAAYPQLFAAVAALGSYSANIPLQNMFNLPAYIAHGENDLITPVGYSIAAADYMKERACPVILNVLNGVGYRIKFTAQAEHPIKWLLGNRKASVPNEIVIEDSYSTFNENYWLKIISRNNPRLPSKIIARFINVNQLVLYFENVENAIISLDEKQVDHDSLLGIIINGKYIEYSAPLPKKLFISKNISTYFLSEKPVEKNENRLYLSGSWQNFYNGEPLMIVKGTGGDEKTKKKLNECAAEISKWSFVARKIESSALPIKKDSELTSEDINKYNLILLGTPDQNKFLGKIQNKLINKIDKSTINIPDKNFSLKGNGLWLCQPNPENQKKMIWIWASENLDFYNANANWIKYWNFPAEDPPDILLINVAGQSYIKARHYNKEWQIDNTETAKLKNSISNRNQIVNITAKSMLKSSGADYTWLEKKYIPKFSNFKNLSANEIANVIFKGSMLCVCELSGKNINKLIAKKPDAVYPHENKLKAIDTKLYKITVMPSRLGEISKIIKLPIINIKYINVPLRLILQQKLVK
;
A
#
# COMPACT_ATOMS: atom_id res chain seq x y z
N MET A 1 12.92 -43.22 26.54
CA MET A 1 12.18 -44.42 26.07
C MET A 1 10.69 -44.20 25.79
N LYS A 2 9.92 -43.47 26.63
CA LYS A 2 8.48 -43.22 26.40
C LYS A 2 8.11 -42.26 25.25
N LEU A 3 9.08 -41.56 24.66
CA LEU A 3 8.86 -40.66 23.51
C LEU A 3 8.94 -41.40 22.16
N LYS A 4 9.78 -42.44 22.05
CA LYS A 4 9.86 -43.30 20.85
C LYS A 4 8.62 -44.18 20.68
N GLN A 5 7.98 -44.63 21.78
CA GLN A 5 6.72 -45.38 21.71
C GLN A 5 5.51 -44.52 21.32
N LYS A 6 5.47 -43.23 21.69
CA LYS A 6 4.39 -42.32 21.25
C LYS A 6 4.54 -41.92 19.78
N ILE A 7 5.77 -41.77 19.28
CA ILE A 7 6.03 -41.49 17.87
C ILE A 7 5.73 -42.73 17.00
N LEU A 8 6.01 -43.95 17.48
CA LEU A 8 5.63 -45.18 16.77
C LEU A 8 4.12 -45.43 16.73
N ILE A 9 3.38 -45.08 17.79
CA ILE A 9 1.91 -45.25 17.82
C ILE A 9 1.23 -44.16 16.95
N PHE A 10 1.79 -42.95 16.88
CA PHE A 10 1.28 -41.91 15.98
C PHE A 10 1.61 -42.21 14.51
N PHE A 11 2.77 -42.81 14.22
CA PHE A 11 3.10 -43.29 12.86
C PHE A 11 2.32 -44.56 12.48
N ALA A 12 2.01 -45.46 13.43
CA ALA A 12 1.18 -46.64 13.17
C ALA A 12 -0.30 -46.30 12.95
N LEU A 13 -0.84 -45.27 13.62
CA LEU A 13 -2.21 -44.79 13.34
C LEU A 13 -2.31 -44.00 12.04
N PHE A 14 -1.23 -43.39 11.55
CA PHE A 14 -1.20 -42.73 10.25
C PHE A 14 -0.94 -43.72 9.09
N LEU A 15 -0.25 -44.84 9.34
CA LEU A 15 -0.05 -45.91 8.35
C LEU A 15 -1.20 -46.93 8.26
N CYS A 16 -2.16 -46.96 9.20
CA CYS A 16 -3.32 -47.86 9.12
C CYS A 16 -4.57 -47.26 8.45
N VAL A 17 -4.51 -46.02 7.94
CA VAL A 17 -5.58 -45.45 7.07
C VAL A 17 -5.11 -45.29 5.61
N ALA A 18 -3.83 -45.52 5.34
CA ALA A 18 -3.27 -45.54 4.00
C ALA A 18 -2.56 -46.88 3.75
N PHE A 19 -3.33 -47.96 3.55
CA PHE A 19 -3.04 -49.10 2.65
C PHE A 19 -4.03 -50.25 2.93
N SER A 20 -5.23 -50.14 2.38
CA SER A 20 -6.03 -51.29 1.91
C SER A 20 -7.10 -50.81 0.92
N VAL A 21 -6.67 -50.16 -0.17
CA VAL A 21 -7.46 -50.20 -1.40
C VAL A 21 -6.74 -51.17 -2.33
N LEU A 22 -6.95 -52.46 -2.07
CA LEU A 22 -7.03 -53.41 -3.18
C LEU A 22 -8.12 -52.85 -4.09
N ALA A 23 -7.86 -52.80 -5.40
CA ALA A 23 -8.81 -52.31 -6.39
C ALA A 23 -10.15 -53.07 -6.24
N SER A 24 -11.11 -52.48 -5.56
CA SER A 24 -12.49 -52.93 -5.61
C SER A 24 -13.11 -52.34 -6.88
N ASP A 25 -13.76 -53.18 -7.68
CA ASP A 25 -14.54 -52.71 -8.83
C ASP A 25 -15.80 -51.93 -8.41
N GLU A 26 -16.05 -51.79 -7.10
CA GLU A 26 -17.21 -51.11 -6.54
C GLU A 26 -17.00 -49.62 -6.28
N ALA A 27 -18.09 -48.86 -6.31
CA ALA A 27 -18.11 -47.45 -5.95
C ALA A 27 -17.80 -47.22 -4.47
N PRO A 28 -17.22 -46.05 -4.10
CA PRO A 28 -16.89 -45.75 -2.70
C PRO A 28 -18.14 -45.72 -1.82
N VAL A 29 -18.05 -46.33 -0.64
CA VAL A 29 -19.13 -46.38 0.36
C VAL A 29 -18.67 -45.68 1.63
N TYR A 30 -19.38 -44.62 2.01
CA TYR A 30 -19.12 -43.86 3.22
C TYR A 30 -20.02 -44.32 4.35
N GLN A 31 -19.50 -44.37 5.57
CA GLN A 31 -20.35 -44.40 6.76
C GLN A 31 -20.82 -42.97 7.04
N LEU A 32 -22.11 -42.78 7.31
CA LEU A 32 -22.67 -41.45 7.60
C LEU A 32 -21.97 -40.83 8.81
N GLN A 33 -21.30 -39.69 8.61
CA GLN A 33 -20.65 -38.93 9.65
C GLN A 33 -20.91 -37.43 9.47
N SER A 34 -21.39 -36.78 10.52
CA SER A 34 -21.68 -35.34 10.53
C SER A 34 -20.39 -34.52 10.35
N GLY A 35 -20.43 -33.54 9.45
CA GLY A 35 -19.37 -32.54 9.27
C GLY A 35 -18.22 -32.93 8.33
N VAL A 36 -18.18 -34.18 7.87
CA VAL A 36 -17.08 -34.73 7.05
C VAL A 36 -17.36 -34.52 5.55
N PHE A 37 -16.39 -33.93 4.84
CA PHE A 37 -16.44 -33.79 3.39
C PHE A 37 -16.11 -35.10 2.68
N TYR A 38 -16.86 -35.39 1.62
CA TYR A 38 -16.72 -36.61 0.83
C TYR A 38 -15.72 -36.33 -0.30
N THR A 39 -14.54 -36.96 -0.24
CA THR A 39 -13.40 -36.64 -1.13
C THR A 39 -13.09 -37.71 -2.18
N ASN A 40 -13.58 -38.93 -2.01
CA ASN A 40 -13.47 -40.07 -2.91
C ASN A 40 -14.78 -40.34 -3.68
N TRP A 41 -14.71 -40.37 -5.01
CA TRP A 41 -15.85 -40.48 -5.92
C TRP A 41 -15.53 -41.34 -7.15
N LEU A 42 -16.55 -41.97 -7.74
CA LEU A 42 -16.49 -42.37 -9.15
C LEU A 42 -16.96 -41.22 -10.03
N ILE A 43 -16.10 -40.73 -10.92
CA ILE A 43 -16.41 -39.59 -11.77
C ILE A 43 -16.49 -39.99 -13.25
N ALA A 44 -17.38 -39.35 -14.01
CA ALA A 44 -17.52 -39.54 -15.44
C ALA A 44 -17.87 -38.22 -16.15
N GLY A 45 -17.16 -37.91 -17.22
CA GLY A 45 -17.27 -36.66 -17.97
C GLY A 45 -16.18 -36.54 -19.03
N THR A 46 -16.11 -35.44 -19.78
CA THR A 46 -17.05 -34.30 -19.78
C THR A 46 -18.23 -34.54 -20.73
N PHE A 47 -19.38 -33.91 -20.46
CA PHE A 47 -20.54 -33.92 -21.37
C PHE A 47 -20.87 -32.49 -21.84
N PRO A 48 -21.32 -32.29 -23.10
CA PRO A 48 -21.52 -30.95 -23.64
C PRO A 48 -22.69 -30.20 -22.99
N ASN A 49 -22.44 -29.03 -22.40
CA ASN A 49 -23.47 -28.18 -21.81
C ASN A 49 -23.63 -26.82 -22.53
N ARG A 50 -23.72 -26.85 -23.86
CA ARG A 50 -23.76 -25.65 -24.71
C ARG A 50 -25.06 -24.82 -24.52
N PRO A 51 -25.00 -23.49 -24.63
CA PRO A 51 -26.17 -22.62 -24.50
C PRO A 51 -27.19 -22.83 -25.65
N GLY A 52 -28.48 -22.93 -25.32
CA GLY A 52 -29.59 -22.99 -26.28
C GLY A 52 -30.18 -21.62 -26.65
N LYS A 53 -31.18 -21.58 -27.55
CA LYS A 53 -31.84 -20.36 -28.08
C LYS A 53 -32.36 -19.37 -27.02
N ASN A 54 -32.63 -19.83 -25.79
CA ASN A 54 -33.18 -19.00 -24.69
C ASN A 54 -32.21 -18.84 -23.50
N SER A 55 -30.90 -19.02 -23.68
CA SER A 55 -29.88 -18.91 -22.60
C SER A 55 -29.92 -19.98 -21.51
N ILE A 56 -30.92 -20.87 -21.52
CA ILE A 56 -30.97 -22.09 -20.70
C ILE A 56 -30.02 -23.12 -21.32
N ARG A 57 -29.07 -23.63 -20.53
CA ARG A 57 -28.10 -24.63 -20.97
C ARG A 57 -28.74 -26.01 -20.99
N GLN A 58 -28.83 -26.62 -22.17
CA GLN A 58 -29.61 -27.84 -22.37
C GLN A 58 -28.94 -29.08 -21.75
N GLY A 59 -27.60 -29.12 -21.68
CA GLY A 59 -26.86 -30.27 -21.14
C GLY A 59 -27.01 -30.45 -19.62
N PHE A 60 -27.19 -29.36 -18.88
CA PHE A 60 -27.42 -29.37 -17.43
C PHE A 60 -28.66 -30.18 -17.08
N TYR A 61 -29.72 -30.04 -17.88
CA TYR A 61 -30.97 -30.77 -17.73
C TYR A 61 -31.07 -32.04 -18.58
N TYR A 62 -30.03 -32.37 -19.36
CA TYR A 62 -30.01 -33.57 -20.19
C TYR A 62 -29.47 -34.78 -19.42
N ASP A 63 -30.24 -35.88 -19.41
CA ASP A 63 -29.82 -37.13 -18.79
C ASP A 63 -28.84 -37.91 -19.69
N TYR A 64 -27.54 -37.70 -19.44
CA TYR A 64 -26.47 -38.42 -20.12
C TYR A 64 -26.29 -39.88 -19.68
N LEU A 65 -26.98 -40.30 -18.61
CA LEU A 65 -26.89 -41.64 -18.03
C LEU A 65 -28.12 -42.50 -18.36
N SER A 66 -29.01 -42.03 -19.26
CA SER A 66 -30.21 -42.75 -19.70
C SER A 66 -29.95 -44.19 -20.14
N GLY A 67 -28.82 -44.47 -20.79
CA GLY A 67 -28.41 -45.83 -21.16
C GLY A 67 -28.03 -46.76 -20.00
N LEU A 68 -27.84 -46.21 -18.79
CA LEU A 68 -27.53 -46.93 -17.55
C LEU A 68 -28.66 -46.85 -16.52
N GLY A 69 -29.90 -46.60 -16.97
CA GLY A 69 -31.08 -46.45 -16.10
C GLY A 69 -31.39 -44.99 -15.70
N GLY A 70 -30.61 -44.02 -16.18
CA GLY A 70 -30.85 -42.58 -15.98
C GLY A 70 -30.35 -42.04 -14.64
N GLU A 71 -30.29 -40.70 -14.52
CA GLU A 71 -29.77 -39.97 -13.35
C GLU A 71 -30.43 -40.41 -12.02
N SER A 72 -31.67 -40.90 -12.07
CA SER A 72 -32.44 -41.34 -10.89
C SER A 72 -32.17 -42.78 -10.44
N GLN A 73 -31.77 -43.69 -11.32
CA GLN A 73 -31.62 -45.13 -10.97
C GLN A 73 -30.21 -45.68 -11.18
N VAL A 74 -29.32 -44.90 -11.80
CA VAL A 74 -27.99 -45.39 -12.20
C VAL A 74 -27.16 -45.87 -11.00
N VAL A 75 -26.64 -47.10 -11.10
CA VAL A 75 -25.63 -47.66 -10.20
C VAL A 75 -24.43 -48.08 -11.04
N VAL A 76 -23.25 -47.56 -10.71
CA VAL A 76 -22.04 -47.74 -11.52
C VAL A 76 -20.90 -48.39 -10.75
N LYS A 77 -19.98 -48.97 -11.52
CA LYS A 77 -18.74 -49.62 -11.09
C LYS A 77 -17.55 -48.95 -11.74
N VAL A 78 -16.35 -49.19 -11.21
CA VAL A 78 -15.10 -48.69 -11.82
C VAL A 78 -14.99 -49.25 -13.24
N GLY A 79 -14.67 -48.39 -14.21
CA GLY A 79 -14.52 -48.76 -15.62
C GLY A 79 -15.84 -48.91 -16.39
N GLN A 80 -17.01 -48.74 -15.76
CA GLN A 80 -18.30 -48.85 -16.43
C GLN A 80 -18.43 -47.83 -17.56
N SER A 81 -18.60 -48.31 -18.79
CA SER A 81 -18.86 -47.48 -19.97
C SER A 81 -20.31 -47.00 -20.03
N ILE A 82 -20.51 -45.81 -20.60
CA ILE A 82 -21.83 -45.24 -20.85
C ILE A 82 -22.28 -45.61 -22.29
N PRO A 83 -23.43 -46.28 -22.47
CA PRO A 83 -23.93 -46.65 -23.80
C PRO A 83 -24.05 -45.43 -24.73
N ASN A 84 -23.69 -45.61 -26.01
CA ASN A 84 -23.66 -44.56 -27.03
C ASN A 84 -22.66 -43.41 -26.78
N ARG A 85 -21.69 -43.60 -25.86
CA ARG A 85 -20.61 -42.64 -25.56
C ARG A 85 -19.27 -43.36 -25.52
N ALA A 86 -18.72 -43.66 -26.71
CA ALA A 86 -17.39 -44.28 -26.81
C ALA A 86 -16.35 -43.41 -26.07
N ASN A 87 -15.54 -44.04 -25.21
CA ASN A 87 -14.43 -43.46 -24.44
C ASN A 87 -14.78 -42.70 -23.13
N ILE A 88 -16.03 -42.71 -22.65
CA ILE A 88 -16.36 -42.19 -21.30
C ILE A 88 -16.70 -43.35 -20.36
N THR A 89 -15.88 -43.53 -19.32
CA THR A 89 -16.06 -44.53 -18.26
C THR A 89 -16.02 -43.89 -16.88
N PHE A 90 -16.68 -44.51 -15.90
CA PHE A 90 -16.57 -44.09 -14.51
C PHE A 90 -15.21 -44.47 -13.92
N LYS A 91 -14.48 -43.51 -13.34
CA LYS A 91 -13.15 -43.72 -12.79
C LYS A 91 -13.04 -43.20 -11.36
N ASN A 92 -12.20 -43.84 -10.56
CA ASN A 92 -11.92 -43.37 -9.20
C ASN A 92 -11.23 -42.00 -9.24
N PHE A 93 -11.69 -41.10 -8.39
CA PHE A 93 -11.09 -39.80 -8.12
C PHE A 93 -11.09 -39.52 -6.62
N ILE A 94 -9.90 -39.24 -6.09
CA ILE A 94 -9.70 -38.93 -4.67
C ILE A 94 -9.11 -37.53 -4.59
N SER A 95 -9.87 -36.60 -4.02
CA SER A 95 -9.37 -35.25 -3.74
C SER A 95 -8.52 -35.22 -2.49
N THR A 96 -7.48 -34.37 -2.50
CA THR A 96 -6.63 -34.07 -1.34
C THR A 96 -7.14 -32.86 -0.54
N THR A 97 -8.15 -32.15 -1.06
CA THR A 97 -8.82 -31.02 -0.42
C THR A 97 -10.27 -31.38 -0.10
N THR A 98 -11.01 -30.45 0.51
CA THR A 98 -12.44 -30.61 0.80
C THR A 98 -13.35 -30.40 -0.42
N SER A 99 -12.82 -29.89 -1.53
CA SER A 99 -13.52 -29.74 -2.82
C SER A 99 -13.04 -30.79 -3.82
N ILE A 100 -13.90 -31.13 -4.78
CA ILE A 100 -13.63 -32.01 -5.90
C ILE A 100 -13.37 -31.11 -7.11
N ASP A 101 -12.10 -30.91 -7.42
CA ASP A 101 -11.64 -30.14 -8.57
C ASP A 101 -11.68 -31.01 -9.84
N PHE A 102 -12.71 -30.80 -10.65
CA PHE A 102 -12.88 -31.48 -11.92
C PHE A 102 -11.91 -30.99 -13.01
N ASP A 103 -11.45 -29.74 -12.95
CA ASP A 103 -10.43 -29.23 -13.89
C ASP A 103 -9.11 -29.97 -13.74
N SER A 104 -8.73 -30.32 -12.51
CA SER A 104 -7.51 -31.09 -12.24
C SER A 104 -7.51 -32.46 -12.93
N TYR A 105 -8.70 -33.00 -13.24
CA TYR A 105 -8.87 -34.32 -13.82
C TYR A 105 -9.23 -34.29 -15.32
N PHE A 106 -10.23 -33.49 -15.70
CA PHE A 106 -10.74 -33.41 -17.07
C PHE A 106 -10.03 -32.35 -17.92
N GLY A 107 -9.21 -31.49 -17.30
CA GLY A 107 -8.62 -30.29 -17.90
C GLY A 107 -9.64 -29.16 -17.98
N MET A 108 -9.14 -27.91 -18.12
CA MET A 108 -9.97 -26.70 -18.20
C MET A 108 -10.86 -26.74 -19.46
N GLN A 109 -12.12 -27.13 -19.29
CA GLN A 109 -13.08 -27.28 -20.38
C GLN A 109 -14.35 -26.50 -20.05
N ASP A 110 -14.56 -25.34 -20.67
CA ASP A 110 -15.78 -24.58 -20.44
C ASP A 110 -17.00 -25.23 -21.10
N GLN A 111 -18.19 -24.95 -20.54
CA GLN A 111 -19.50 -25.32 -21.10
C GLN A 111 -19.75 -26.83 -21.09
N VAL A 112 -19.43 -27.50 -19.98
CA VAL A 112 -19.59 -28.93 -19.81
C VAL A 112 -20.26 -29.29 -18.49
N VAL A 113 -20.63 -30.56 -18.34
CA VAL A 113 -21.05 -31.16 -17.06
C VAL A 113 -20.32 -32.49 -16.85
N ALA A 114 -20.23 -32.94 -15.60
CA ALA A 114 -19.69 -34.24 -15.21
C ALA A 114 -20.48 -34.77 -14.01
N TYR A 115 -20.43 -36.09 -13.85
CA TYR A 115 -21.04 -36.78 -12.72
C TYR A 115 -19.99 -37.23 -11.71
N ALA A 116 -20.37 -37.26 -10.45
CA ALA A 116 -19.70 -37.95 -9.36
C ALA A 116 -20.69 -38.89 -8.65
N PHE A 117 -20.27 -40.12 -8.39
CA PHE A 117 -21.10 -41.18 -7.81
C PHE A 117 -20.42 -41.84 -6.61
N ALA A 118 -21.20 -42.06 -5.54
CA ALA A 118 -20.79 -42.75 -4.33
C ALA A 118 -22.01 -43.35 -3.60
N PHE A 119 -21.76 -44.08 -2.52
CA PHE A 119 -22.79 -44.51 -1.58
C PHE A 119 -22.54 -43.93 -0.19
N VAL A 120 -23.60 -43.76 0.59
CA VAL A 120 -23.54 -43.56 2.05
C VAL A 120 -24.38 -44.61 2.75
N GLU A 121 -23.86 -45.19 3.83
CA GLU A 121 -24.57 -46.16 4.64
C GLU A 121 -24.85 -45.59 6.03
N THR A 122 -26.05 -45.85 6.54
CA THR A 122 -26.45 -45.52 7.90
C THR A 122 -26.93 -46.76 8.65
N LYS A 123 -26.58 -46.85 9.94
CA LYS A 123 -26.94 -47.97 10.81
C LYS A 123 -28.35 -47.87 11.41
N THR A 124 -28.94 -46.68 11.35
CA THR A 124 -30.27 -46.37 11.89
C THR A 124 -30.99 -45.41 10.95
N ASP A 125 -32.32 -45.35 11.07
CA ASP A 125 -33.10 -44.28 10.46
C ASP A 125 -32.64 -42.93 11.05
N VAL A 126 -32.32 -41.97 10.19
CA VAL A 126 -31.73 -40.69 10.58
C VAL A 126 -32.20 -39.57 9.66
N THR A 127 -32.66 -38.47 10.28
CA THR A 127 -32.86 -37.21 9.58
C THR A 127 -31.58 -36.38 9.68
N THR A 128 -31.04 -35.97 8.54
CA THR A 128 -29.77 -35.24 8.42
C THR A 128 -29.90 -34.13 7.37
N TYR A 129 -28.89 -33.26 7.28
CA TYR A 129 -28.83 -32.18 6.31
C TYR A 129 -27.68 -32.42 5.33
N LEU A 130 -28.02 -32.49 4.06
CA LEU A 130 -27.05 -32.49 2.96
C LEU A 130 -26.62 -31.04 2.71
N HIS A 131 -25.31 -30.78 2.67
CA HIS A 131 -24.74 -29.51 2.21
C HIS A 131 -23.82 -29.74 1.02
N VAL A 132 -23.92 -28.87 0.01
CA VAL A 132 -23.07 -28.89 -1.17
C VAL A 132 -22.64 -27.47 -1.58
N GLY A 133 -21.46 -27.36 -2.17
CA GLY A 133 -20.98 -26.14 -2.83
C GLY A 133 -20.61 -26.43 -4.27
N SER A 134 -20.70 -25.46 -5.17
CA SER A 134 -20.31 -25.63 -6.58
C SER A 134 -19.86 -24.31 -7.20
N ASP A 135 -18.95 -24.36 -8.17
CA ASP A 135 -18.53 -23.19 -8.95
C ASP A 135 -19.68 -22.63 -9.78
N ASP A 136 -20.34 -23.44 -10.60
CA ASP A 136 -21.57 -23.05 -11.30
C ASP A 136 -22.79 -23.81 -10.76
N GLY A 137 -23.62 -24.38 -11.64
CA GLY A 137 -24.78 -25.18 -11.26
C GLY A 137 -24.44 -26.56 -10.68
N ILE A 138 -25.32 -27.08 -9.82
CA ILE A 138 -25.21 -28.42 -9.25
C ILE A 138 -26.58 -29.09 -9.13
N ARG A 139 -26.62 -30.39 -9.41
CA ARG A 139 -27.78 -31.25 -9.18
C ARG A 139 -27.36 -32.46 -8.36
N VAL A 140 -28.18 -32.85 -7.40
CA VAL A 140 -27.84 -33.94 -6.47
C VAL A 140 -29.04 -34.85 -6.28
N TRP A 141 -28.80 -36.15 -6.48
CA TRP A 141 -29.77 -37.21 -6.21
C TRP A 141 -29.31 -38.05 -5.03
N ILE A 142 -30.27 -38.35 -4.14
CA ILE A 142 -30.13 -39.38 -3.11
C ILE A 142 -31.16 -40.45 -3.42
N ASP A 143 -30.71 -41.69 -3.60
CA ASP A 143 -31.50 -42.79 -4.14
C ASP A 143 -32.20 -42.40 -5.44
N ASN A 144 -33.53 -42.47 -5.51
CA ASN A 144 -34.31 -42.13 -6.70
C ASN A 144 -34.80 -40.67 -6.73
N LYS A 145 -34.42 -39.86 -5.73
CA LYS A 145 -34.96 -38.51 -5.54
C LYS A 145 -33.91 -37.44 -5.82
N LEU A 146 -34.26 -36.50 -6.71
CA LEU A 146 -33.53 -35.24 -6.89
C LEU A 146 -33.78 -34.35 -5.66
N VAL A 147 -32.73 -34.09 -4.88
CA VAL A 147 -32.82 -33.35 -3.61
C VAL A 147 -32.27 -31.92 -3.71
N ILE A 148 -31.37 -31.65 -4.65
CA ILE A 148 -30.87 -30.31 -4.97
C ILE A 148 -30.87 -30.14 -6.49
N ASP A 149 -31.47 -29.05 -6.99
CA ASP A 149 -31.48 -28.67 -8.41
C ASP A 149 -31.22 -27.17 -8.51
N CYS A 150 -29.96 -26.78 -8.63
CA CYS A 150 -29.54 -25.38 -8.62
C CYS A 150 -28.74 -25.07 -9.90
N TYR A 151 -29.33 -24.33 -10.82
CA TYR A 151 -28.60 -23.74 -11.93
C TYR A 151 -28.12 -22.34 -11.54
N SER A 152 -26.81 -22.10 -11.58
CA SER A 152 -26.21 -20.81 -11.24
C SER A 152 -24.97 -20.53 -12.09
N LYS A 153 -24.59 -19.26 -12.16
CA LYS A 153 -23.31 -18.81 -12.76
C LYS A 153 -22.53 -18.06 -11.68
N ARG A 154 -21.72 -18.76 -10.90
CA ARG A 154 -21.08 -18.22 -9.70
C ARG A 154 -19.63 -18.70 -9.61
N GLY A 155 -18.99 -18.52 -8.47
CA GLY A 155 -17.72 -19.17 -8.15
C GLY A 155 -17.90 -20.06 -6.93
N PHE A 156 -16.99 -21.00 -6.72
CA PHE A 156 -17.14 -22.04 -5.71
C PHE A 156 -17.23 -21.46 -4.30
N THR A 157 -18.32 -21.78 -3.61
CA THR A 157 -18.48 -21.56 -2.17
C THR A 157 -18.94 -22.86 -1.51
N PRO A 158 -18.26 -23.37 -0.46
CA PRO A 158 -18.70 -24.56 0.24
C PRO A 158 -20.02 -24.33 0.99
N ASP A 159 -20.80 -25.41 1.13
CA ASP A 159 -22.08 -25.45 1.85
C ASP A 159 -23.13 -24.44 1.36
N GLU A 160 -23.04 -24.01 0.09
CA GLU A 160 -23.90 -22.96 -0.46
C GLU A 160 -25.34 -23.41 -0.64
N GLU A 161 -25.55 -24.65 -1.10
CA GLU A 161 -26.86 -25.29 -1.20
C GLU A 161 -27.01 -26.38 -0.14
N TRP A 162 -28.24 -26.64 0.28
CA TRP A 162 -28.52 -27.70 1.22
C TRP A 162 -29.93 -28.26 1.08
N ALA A 163 -30.13 -29.48 1.57
CA ALA A 163 -31.44 -30.13 1.64
C ALA A 163 -31.58 -30.96 2.91
N LYS A 164 -32.74 -30.87 3.57
CA LYS A 164 -33.10 -31.78 4.66
C LYS A 164 -33.52 -33.13 4.07
N ILE A 165 -32.91 -34.21 4.55
CA ILE A 165 -33.20 -35.56 4.06
C ILE A 165 -33.40 -36.54 5.22
N THR A 166 -34.17 -37.59 4.97
CA THR A 166 -34.29 -38.74 5.88
C THR A 166 -33.70 -39.95 5.18
N LEU A 167 -32.68 -40.55 5.79
CA LEU A 167 -32.07 -41.80 5.36
C LEU A 167 -32.58 -42.91 6.28
N ILE A 168 -33.15 -43.98 5.71
CA ILE A 168 -33.54 -45.17 6.48
C ILE A 168 -32.32 -46.04 6.73
N LYS A 169 -32.35 -46.98 7.69
CA LYS A 169 -31.25 -47.91 7.90
C LYS A 169 -30.89 -48.64 6.59
N GLY A 170 -29.63 -48.53 6.17
CA GLY A 170 -29.12 -49.19 4.96
C GLY A 170 -28.19 -48.31 4.14
N LYS A 171 -27.87 -48.82 2.94
CA LYS A 171 -26.99 -48.20 1.95
C LYS A 171 -27.80 -47.36 0.96
N HIS A 172 -27.41 -46.10 0.80
CA HIS A 172 -28.05 -45.09 -0.02
C HIS A 172 -27.13 -44.59 -1.12
N ARG A 173 -27.71 -44.35 -2.29
CA ARG A 173 -27.01 -43.91 -3.49
C ARG A 173 -26.84 -42.39 -3.47
N ILE A 174 -25.69 -41.92 -3.94
CA ILE A 174 -25.41 -40.49 -4.15
C ILE A 174 -24.96 -40.29 -5.59
N LEU A 175 -25.64 -39.39 -6.31
CA LEU A 175 -25.18 -38.89 -7.60
C LEU A 175 -25.15 -37.37 -7.56
N VAL A 176 -24.03 -36.79 -7.96
CA VAL A 176 -23.84 -35.35 -8.15
C VAL A 176 -23.59 -35.09 -9.63
N LYS A 177 -24.20 -34.05 -10.18
CA LYS A 177 -23.89 -33.49 -11.49
C LYS A 177 -23.49 -32.04 -11.31
N ALA A 178 -22.26 -31.68 -11.66
CA ALA A 178 -21.76 -30.31 -11.57
C ALA A 178 -21.63 -29.70 -12.97
N ASP A 179 -22.04 -28.44 -13.10
CA ASP A 179 -21.89 -27.59 -14.30
C ASP A 179 -20.56 -26.86 -14.26
N ASP A 180 -19.99 -26.66 -15.44
CA ASP A 180 -18.95 -25.67 -15.73
C ASP A 180 -19.41 -24.79 -16.89
N ASN A 181 -19.71 -23.54 -16.58
CA ASN A 181 -20.10 -22.53 -17.55
C ASN A 181 -18.86 -21.83 -18.11
N PHE A 182 -17.96 -21.32 -17.25
CA PHE A 182 -16.63 -20.79 -17.58
C PHE A 182 -15.77 -20.64 -16.31
N GLY A 183 -14.52 -21.10 -16.32
CA GLY A 183 -13.57 -20.75 -15.26
C GLY A 183 -13.04 -21.95 -14.49
N ALA A 184 -13.27 -21.98 -13.18
CA ALA A 184 -12.82 -23.08 -12.32
C ALA A 184 -13.97 -24.08 -12.17
N TRP A 185 -13.69 -25.37 -12.14
CA TRP A 185 -14.75 -26.37 -12.06
C TRP A 185 -14.61 -27.27 -10.85
N GLU A 186 -15.33 -26.94 -9.78
CA GLU A 186 -15.29 -27.72 -8.55
C GLU A 186 -16.63 -27.80 -7.80
N PHE A 187 -16.77 -28.83 -6.97
CA PHE A 187 -17.89 -28.96 -6.02
C PHE A 187 -17.45 -29.52 -4.66
N SER A 188 -18.28 -29.38 -3.63
CA SER A 188 -18.09 -30.04 -2.34
C SER A 188 -19.38 -30.67 -1.86
N PHE A 189 -19.28 -31.68 -1.01
CA PHE A 189 -20.43 -32.44 -0.51
C PHE A 189 -20.16 -32.95 0.90
N ARG A 190 -21.14 -32.78 1.81
CA ARG A 190 -21.14 -33.41 3.13
C ARG A 190 -22.53 -33.58 3.71
N PHE A 191 -22.66 -34.49 4.66
CA PHE A 191 -23.79 -34.52 5.58
C PHE A 191 -23.42 -33.85 6.89
N VAL A 192 -24.38 -33.16 7.49
CA VAL A 192 -24.24 -32.56 8.81
C VAL A 192 -25.50 -32.79 9.63
N ASP A 193 -25.34 -32.96 10.93
CA ASP A 193 -26.46 -33.00 11.87
C ASP A 193 -27.14 -31.63 11.99
N LYS A 194 -28.30 -31.61 12.66
CA LYS A 194 -29.07 -30.38 12.85
C LYS A 194 -28.27 -29.26 13.51
N ASN A 195 -27.47 -29.55 14.54
CA ASN A 195 -26.75 -28.50 15.26
C ASN A 195 -25.69 -27.86 14.36
N GLU A 196 -25.00 -28.65 13.56
CA GLU A 196 -23.99 -28.16 12.65
C GLU A 196 -24.60 -27.47 11.42
N HIS A 197 -25.73 -27.97 10.89
CA HIS A 197 -26.54 -27.28 9.88
C HIS A 197 -26.94 -25.89 10.37
N ASP A 198 -27.54 -25.80 11.56
CA ASP A 198 -27.97 -24.55 12.15
C ASP A 198 -26.77 -23.58 12.22
N LYS A 199 -25.61 -24.01 12.74
CA LYS A 199 -24.40 -23.16 12.80
C LYS A 199 -23.95 -22.61 11.43
N ILE A 200 -23.94 -23.46 10.40
CA ILE A 200 -23.52 -23.08 9.04
C ILE A 200 -24.48 -22.03 8.46
N ILE A 201 -25.78 -22.27 8.56
CA ILE A 201 -26.80 -21.35 8.04
C ILE A 201 -26.78 -20.02 8.80
N ILE A 202 -26.63 -20.06 10.12
CA ILE A 202 -26.54 -18.90 11.00
C ILE A 202 -25.38 -17.98 10.60
N ALA A 203 -24.18 -18.54 10.38
CA ALA A 203 -23.01 -17.76 10.02
C ALA A 203 -23.20 -16.99 8.69
N LYS A 204 -23.86 -17.63 7.71
CA LYS A 204 -24.13 -17.02 6.39
C LYS A 204 -25.18 -15.91 6.44
N ILE A 205 -26.16 -15.98 7.34
CA ILE A 205 -27.20 -14.95 7.52
C ILE A 205 -26.62 -13.67 8.15
N ASP A 206 -25.76 -13.79 9.15
CA ASP A 206 -25.19 -12.65 9.88
C ASP A 206 -24.30 -11.75 9.00
N ASP A 207 -23.49 -12.35 8.11
CA ASP A 207 -22.52 -11.61 7.28
C ASP A 207 -23.16 -10.86 6.09
N ASN A 208 -24.38 -11.22 5.72
CA ASN A 208 -25.05 -10.76 4.49
C ASN A 208 -26.31 -9.92 4.75
N LEU A 209 -26.54 -9.49 5.99
CA LEU A 209 -27.72 -8.72 6.37
C LEU A 209 -27.51 -7.23 6.05
N ASP A 210 -28.18 -6.72 5.00
CA ASP A 210 -28.11 -5.32 4.57
C ASP A 210 -29.42 -4.58 4.84
N ILE A 211 -29.34 -3.41 5.47
CA ILE A 211 -30.48 -2.53 5.77
C ILE A 211 -30.42 -1.30 4.85
N LYS A 212 -31.42 -1.15 3.97
CA LYS A 212 -31.61 0.04 3.13
C LYS A 212 -32.89 0.77 3.51
N LEU A 213 -32.83 2.09 3.72
CA LEU A 213 -34.01 2.93 3.92
C LEU A 213 -34.61 3.32 2.57
N ILE A 214 -35.94 3.24 2.44
CA ILE A 214 -36.68 3.86 1.33
C ILE A 214 -37.19 5.22 1.83
N SER A 215 -37.24 6.22 0.94
CA SER A 215 -37.75 7.58 1.20
C SER A 215 -38.97 7.58 2.14
N PRO A 216 -39.09 8.54 3.08
CA PRO A 216 -40.25 8.62 3.96
C PRO A 216 -41.54 8.69 3.14
N THR A 217 -42.56 7.95 3.59
CA THR A 217 -43.94 8.22 3.20
C THR A 217 -44.34 9.61 3.71
N ALA A 218 -45.40 10.21 3.15
CA ALA A 218 -45.79 11.60 3.43
C ALA A 218 -46.03 11.93 4.92
N GLU A 219 -46.05 10.93 5.81
CA GLU A 219 -46.22 11.08 7.25
C GLU A 219 -44.90 10.81 7.99
N TRP A 220 -44.38 11.85 8.64
CA TRP A 220 -43.11 11.90 9.40
C TRP A 220 -43.01 10.95 10.62
N GLY A 221 -43.93 9.99 10.78
CA GLY A 221 -44.00 9.04 11.89
C GLY A 221 -43.62 7.59 11.55
N ARG A 222 -43.41 7.23 10.28
CA ARG A 222 -43.10 5.87 9.85
C ARG A 222 -41.87 5.82 8.95
N ILE A 223 -40.93 4.92 9.26
CA ILE A 223 -39.71 4.68 8.47
C ILE A 223 -39.86 3.35 7.76
N GLU A 224 -39.71 3.34 6.44
CA GLU A 224 -39.59 2.11 5.66
C GLU A 224 -38.13 1.66 5.54
N ALA A 225 -37.89 0.42 5.90
CA ALA A 225 -36.62 -0.25 5.68
C ALA A 225 -36.82 -1.51 4.82
N ILE A 226 -35.89 -1.71 3.89
CA ILE A 226 -35.65 -2.93 3.15
C ILE A 226 -34.54 -3.69 3.88
N ILE A 227 -34.76 -4.97 4.14
CA ILE A 227 -33.68 -5.88 4.51
C ILE A 227 -33.47 -6.92 3.43
N ASN A 228 -32.21 -7.07 3.04
CA ASN A 228 -31.75 -8.13 2.17
C ASN A 228 -31.04 -9.19 3.01
N ILE A 229 -31.41 -10.46 2.81
CA ILE A 229 -30.76 -11.63 3.43
C ILE A 229 -30.25 -12.51 2.30
N ASN A 230 -28.95 -12.76 2.27
CA ASN A 230 -28.31 -13.60 1.25
C ASN A 230 -27.47 -14.70 1.91
N PRO A 231 -27.70 -16.00 1.66
CA PRO A 231 -28.80 -16.58 0.90
C PRO A 231 -30.16 -16.43 1.61
N PRO A 232 -31.29 -16.58 0.90
CA PRO A 232 -32.63 -16.49 1.48
C PRO A 232 -32.83 -17.52 2.60
N ASN A 233 -33.33 -17.06 3.76
CA ASN A 233 -33.56 -17.90 4.93
C ASN A 233 -34.86 -18.71 4.78
N LYS A 234 -34.74 -20.05 4.68
CA LYS A 234 -35.87 -20.98 4.45
C LYS A 234 -36.41 -21.65 5.72
N GLU A 235 -35.71 -21.58 6.86
CA GLU A 235 -36.06 -22.34 8.08
C GLU A 235 -36.23 -21.50 9.36
N PHE A 236 -35.58 -20.33 9.46
CA PHE A 236 -35.56 -19.55 10.71
C PHE A 236 -36.29 -18.22 10.57
N PRO A 237 -37.12 -17.83 11.54
CA PRO A 237 -37.69 -16.49 11.56
C PRO A 237 -36.63 -15.49 12.10
N VAL A 238 -36.34 -14.43 11.34
CA VAL A 238 -35.47 -13.32 11.79
C VAL A 238 -36.32 -12.29 12.51
N LYS A 239 -35.85 -11.71 13.62
CA LYS A 239 -36.64 -10.76 14.41
C LYS A 239 -36.03 -9.37 14.40
N ILE A 240 -36.86 -8.37 14.12
CA ILE A 240 -36.46 -6.97 14.03
C ILE A 240 -37.37 -6.17 14.94
N ASP A 241 -36.80 -5.63 16.00
CA ASP A 241 -37.53 -4.80 16.98
C ASP A 241 -38.89 -5.37 17.41
N GLY A 242 -38.97 -6.69 17.61
CA GLY A 242 -40.21 -7.37 18.00
C GLY A 242 -40.97 -8.07 16.87
N LEU A 243 -40.76 -7.67 15.61
CA LEU A 243 -41.43 -8.21 14.43
C LEU A 243 -40.69 -9.41 13.85
N TRP A 244 -41.40 -10.48 13.51
CA TRP A 244 -40.84 -11.69 12.91
C TRP A 244 -40.91 -11.64 11.37
N LEU A 245 -39.81 -11.97 10.68
CA LEU A 245 -39.77 -12.20 9.24
C LEU A 245 -40.23 -13.63 8.95
N SER A 246 -41.17 -13.79 8.01
CA SER A 246 -41.70 -15.10 7.61
C SER A 246 -40.70 -15.86 6.73
N PRO A 247 -40.49 -17.18 6.94
CA PRO A 247 -39.67 -18.04 6.06
C PRO A 247 -40.21 -18.15 4.62
N ASN A 248 -41.48 -17.82 4.42
CA ASN A 248 -42.16 -18.00 3.15
C ASN A 248 -42.20 -16.68 2.35
N LYS A 249 -41.19 -16.55 1.49
CA LYS A 249 -41.02 -15.60 0.36
C LYS A 249 -40.24 -14.29 0.66
N VAL A 250 -39.32 -14.06 -0.30
CA VAL A 250 -38.55 -12.86 -0.67
C VAL A 250 -37.18 -12.68 0.02
N GLU A 251 -36.13 -12.65 -0.82
CA GLU A 251 -34.76 -12.18 -0.54
C GLU A 251 -34.69 -10.76 0.08
N THR A 252 -35.81 -10.03 -0.01
CA THR A 252 -35.96 -8.61 0.25
C THR A 252 -37.33 -8.36 0.90
N GLN A 253 -37.40 -7.94 2.16
CA GLN A 253 -38.67 -7.57 2.82
C GLN A 253 -38.70 -6.09 3.20
N LYS A 254 -39.84 -5.43 2.93
CA LYS A 254 -40.14 -4.06 3.33
C LYS A 254 -40.96 -4.07 4.61
N PHE A 255 -40.60 -3.22 5.57
CA PHE A 255 -41.37 -3.05 6.79
C PHE A 255 -41.34 -1.59 7.22
N SER A 256 -42.43 -1.16 7.86
CA SER A 256 -42.59 0.20 8.41
C SER A 256 -42.47 0.15 9.92
N ILE A 257 -41.53 0.91 10.50
CA ILE A 257 -41.37 1.04 11.96
C ILE A 257 -41.75 2.46 12.37
N ALA A 258 -42.48 2.58 13.49
CA ALA A 258 -42.83 3.88 14.05
C ALA A 258 -41.59 4.58 14.61
N ALA A 259 -41.45 5.89 14.37
CA ALA A 259 -40.41 6.69 14.98
C ALA A 259 -40.59 6.72 16.51
N GLY A 260 -39.71 6.05 17.27
CA GLY A 260 -39.76 6.02 18.76
C GLY A 260 -39.85 4.64 19.41
N ALA A 261 -39.69 3.55 18.67
CA ALA A 261 -39.65 2.20 19.23
C ALA A 261 -38.39 1.95 20.11
N LYS A 262 -38.51 0.98 21.03
CA LYS A 262 -37.79 0.90 22.33
C LYS A 262 -36.26 1.08 22.26
N THR A 263 -35.75 2.01 23.06
CA THR A 263 -34.32 2.23 23.32
C THR A 263 -33.90 1.70 24.69
N THR A 264 -32.71 1.11 24.78
CA THR A 264 -31.94 0.96 26.04
C THR A 264 -30.60 1.63 25.85
N VAL A 265 -30.47 2.89 26.28
CA VAL A 265 -29.19 3.60 26.42
C VAL A 265 -29.25 4.47 27.68
N PRO A 266 -28.17 4.59 28.47
CA PRO A 266 -28.19 5.31 29.74
C PRO A 266 -28.66 6.76 29.59
N GLU A 267 -29.57 7.20 30.46
CA GLU A 267 -30.24 8.53 30.47
C GLU A 267 -29.28 9.72 30.30
N LYS A 268 -28.03 9.58 30.73
CA LYS A 268 -27.00 10.62 30.67
C LYS A 268 -26.62 11.10 29.25
N PHE A 269 -27.13 10.47 28.18
CA PHE A 269 -26.84 10.85 26.79
C PHE A 269 -28.04 11.35 25.97
N LEU A 270 -29.26 11.28 26.49
CA LEU A 270 -30.50 11.56 25.73
C LEU A 270 -30.94 13.03 25.87
N LYS A 271 -30.56 13.87 24.88
CA LYS A 271 -31.24 15.16 24.62
C LYS A 271 -32.14 15.09 23.37
N TYR A 272 -31.99 14.08 22.52
CA TYR A 272 -32.67 13.96 21.23
C TYR A 272 -33.23 12.54 21.05
N PRO A 273 -34.51 12.38 20.63
CA PRO A 273 -35.08 11.09 20.35
C PRO A 273 -34.44 10.47 19.09
N TYR A 274 -34.03 9.20 19.18
CA TYR A 274 -33.62 8.39 18.04
C TYR A 274 -34.28 7.02 18.13
N CYS A 275 -34.48 6.38 16.99
CA CYS A 275 -34.94 4.99 16.89
C CYS A 275 -33.74 4.11 16.54
N THR A 276 -33.50 3.04 17.29
CA THR A 276 -32.44 2.07 16.94
C THR A 276 -33.06 0.93 16.13
N LEU A 277 -32.75 0.88 14.84
CA LEU A 277 -33.01 -0.32 14.05
C LEU A 277 -31.97 -1.37 14.46
N THR A 278 -32.44 -2.39 15.19
CA THR A 278 -31.62 -3.56 15.49
C THR A 278 -32.13 -4.72 14.66
N ALA A 279 -31.29 -5.22 13.75
CA ALA A 279 -31.56 -6.49 13.11
C ALA A 279 -31.00 -7.60 13.98
N LYS A 280 -31.86 -8.56 14.39
CA LYS A 280 -31.44 -9.73 15.17
C LYS A 280 -31.88 -11.00 14.43
N ALA A 281 -30.94 -11.85 14.06
CA ALA A 281 -31.28 -13.26 13.88
C ALA A 281 -31.61 -13.82 15.28
N SER A 282 -32.87 -14.13 15.57
CA SER A 282 -33.29 -14.64 16.88
C SER A 282 -33.65 -16.12 16.80
N GLY A 283 -33.07 -16.93 17.70
CA GLY A 283 -33.28 -18.38 17.76
C GLY A 283 -32.03 -19.20 18.15
N ILE A 284 -30.92 -18.55 18.51
CA ILE A 284 -29.60 -19.20 18.59
C ILE A 284 -29.04 -19.07 20.01
N PRO A 285 -28.87 -20.17 20.77
CA PRO A 285 -28.27 -20.14 22.10
C PRO A 285 -26.80 -19.67 22.04
N GLY A 286 -26.44 -18.68 22.86
CA GLY A 286 -25.03 -18.37 23.18
C GLY A 286 -24.31 -17.32 22.32
N LYS A 287 -24.97 -16.58 21.43
CA LYS A 287 -24.32 -15.48 20.67
C LYS A 287 -25.02 -14.11 20.83
N PRO A 288 -24.27 -13.03 21.12
CA PRO A 288 -24.81 -11.67 21.10
C PRO A 288 -24.87 -11.08 19.67
N VAL A 289 -25.79 -10.12 19.52
CA VAL A 289 -26.22 -9.40 18.31
C VAL A 289 -25.07 -8.64 17.61
N LYS A 290 -25.05 -8.60 16.26
CA LYS A 290 -23.94 -8.02 15.46
C LYS A 290 -24.23 -6.80 14.58
N SER A 291 -25.44 -6.23 14.51
CA SER A 291 -25.64 -4.93 13.84
C SER A 291 -26.77 -4.07 14.41
N SER A 292 -26.46 -2.80 14.68
CA SER A 292 -27.40 -1.75 15.09
C SER A 292 -27.19 -0.49 14.26
N LEU A 293 -28.27 0.14 13.83
CA LEU A 293 -28.28 1.44 13.15
C LEU A 293 -29.19 2.39 13.92
N ASN A 294 -28.63 3.47 14.45
CA ASN A 294 -29.43 4.54 15.06
C ASN A 294 -29.91 5.49 13.96
N ILE A 295 -31.22 5.72 13.91
CA ILE A 295 -31.87 6.71 13.06
C ILE A 295 -32.31 7.88 13.92
N TYR A 296 -31.77 9.05 13.61
CA TYR A 296 -32.04 10.27 14.35
C TYR A 296 -33.13 11.10 13.64
N SER A 297 -34.13 11.55 14.39
CA SER A 297 -35.23 12.39 13.85
C SER A 297 -34.97 13.89 13.97
N SER A 298 -33.96 14.29 14.74
CA SER A 298 -33.60 15.70 14.98
C SER A 298 -32.82 16.33 13.82
N PRO A 299 -32.82 17.67 13.69
CA PRO A 299 -32.00 18.36 12.70
C PRO A 299 -30.52 18.03 12.85
N PHE A 300 -29.84 17.69 11.75
CA PHE A 300 -28.46 17.22 11.80
C PHE A 300 -27.48 18.24 12.36
N LYS A 301 -27.69 19.53 12.09
CA LYS A 301 -26.88 20.61 12.66
C LYS A 301 -26.87 20.57 14.19
N GLU A 302 -27.99 20.22 14.81
CA GLU A 302 -28.10 20.07 16.27
C GLU A 302 -27.41 18.79 16.76
N LEU A 303 -27.65 17.66 16.09
CA LEU A 303 -26.99 16.38 16.39
C LEU A 303 -25.47 16.52 16.35
N TYR A 304 -24.95 17.12 15.27
CA TYR A 304 -23.53 17.40 15.09
C TYR A 304 -22.99 18.28 16.23
N SER A 305 -23.67 19.40 16.51
CA SER A 305 -23.24 20.36 17.53
C SER A 305 -23.22 19.75 18.94
N ASP A 306 -24.20 18.91 19.26
CA ASP A 306 -24.25 18.16 20.53
C ASP A 306 -23.08 17.16 20.65
N ARG A 307 -22.85 16.34 19.62
CA ARG A 307 -21.73 15.38 19.63
C ARG A 307 -20.38 16.07 19.70
N TYR A 308 -20.21 17.17 18.97
CA TYR A 308 -19.00 17.99 19.01
C TYR A 308 -18.71 18.49 20.44
N LYS A 309 -19.72 19.04 21.14
CA LYS A 309 -19.58 19.46 22.55
C LYS A 309 -19.24 18.30 23.48
N LYS A 310 -19.94 17.15 23.35
CA LYS A 310 -19.69 15.94 24.15
C LYS A 310 -18.27 15.43 23.99
N ILE A 311 -17.78 15.39 22.76
CA ILE A 311 -16.41 14.94 22.44
C ILE A 311 -15.37 15.87 23.05
N ASN A 312 -15.54 17.20 22.92
CA ASN A 312 -14.59 18.15 23.52
C ASN A 312 -14.50 17.99 25.04
N ASN A 313 -15.65 17.82 25.72
CA ASN A 313 -15.68 17.55 27.16
C ASN A 313 -15.04 16.19 27.51
N LEU A 314 -15.29 15.16 26.70
CA LEU A 314 -14.69 13.83 26.88
C LEU A 314 -13.17 13.87 26.71
N PHE A 315 -12.68 14.54 25.67
CA PHE A 315 -11.25 14.68 25.38
C PHE A 315 -10.54 15.49 26.46
N ALA A 316 -11.12 16.58 26.95
CA ALA A 316 -10.57 17.33 28.08
C ALA A 316 -10.39 16.43 29.32
N LYS A 317 -11.38 15.56 29.62
CA LYS A 317 -11.30 14.61 30.73
C LYS A 317 -10.25 13.51 30.50
N LEU A 318 -10.22 12.92 29.30
CA LEU A 318 -9.29 11.82 29.00
C LEU A 318 -7.83 12.29 28.90
N ASN A 319 -7.60 13.54 28.48
CA ASN A 319 -6.26 14.12 28.36
C ASN A 319 -5.71 14.67 29.70
N ALA A 320 -6.53 14.72 30.76
CA ALA A 320 -6.13 15.30 32.04
C ALA A 320 -5.31 14.37 32.96
N THR A 321 -5.34 13.04 32.74
CA THR A 321 -4.67 12.08 33.63
C THR A 321 -3.73 11.14 32.87
N SER A 322 -2.58 10.81 33.45
CA SER A 322 -1.57 9.92 32.84
C SER A 322 -2.15 8.54 32.46
N THR A 323 -3.13 8.04 33.22
CA THR A 323 -3.76 6.73 32.99
C THR A 323 -4.64 6.68 31.73
N THR A 324 -5.32 7.78 31.36
CA THR A 324 -6.27 7.79 30.23
C THR A 324 -5.72 8.40 28.94
N VAL A 325 -4.55 9.06 29.01
CA VAL A 325 -3.91 9.67 27.82
C VAL A 325 -3.66 8.67 26.71
N ARG A 326 -3.28 7.41 27.02
CA ARG A 326 -3.10 6.36 26.00
C ARG A 326 -4.40 6.03 25.27
N LEU A 327 -5.52 6.01 25.99
CA LEU A 327 -6.85 5.77 25.42
C LEU A 327 -7.27 6.93 24.51
N PHE A 328 -7.03 8.17 24.94
CA PHE A 328 -7.23 9.37 24.13
C PHE A 328 -6.42 9.32 22.83
N GLN A 329 -5.10 9.09 22.92
CA GLN A 329 -4.19 9.04 21.77
C GLN A 329 -4.60 7.97 20.75
N LYS A 330 -5.09 6.80 21.21
CA LYS A 330 -5.57 5.73 20.32
C LYS A 330 -6.83 6.13 19.54
N HIS A 331 -7.72 6.95 20.12
CA HIS A 331 -9.06 7.19 19.57
C HIS A 331 -9.28 8.60 18.99
N GLU A 332 -8.39 9.55 19.30
CA GLU A 332 -8.52 10.94 18.85
C GLU A 332 -8.68 11.03 17.33
N GLY A 333 -7.87 10.26 16.59
CA GLY A 333 -7.90 10.22 15.13
C GLY A 333 -9.26 9.76 14.59
N ILE A 334 -9.76 8.60 15.01
CA ILE A 334 -11.02 8.06 14.47
C ILE A 334 -12.23 8.94 14.79
N ILE A 335 -12.26 9.56 15.97
CA ILE A 335 -13.33 10.48 16.35
C ILE A 335 -13.29 11.76 15.51
N LYS A 336 -12.10 12.34 15.31
CA LYS A 336 -11.94 13.51 14.43
C LYS A 336 -12.27 13.16 12.98
N TYR A 337 -11.94 11.95 12.52
CA TYR A 337 -12.34 11.46 11.22
C TYR A 337 -13.87 11.39 11.07
N TYR A 338 -14.57 10.80 12.04
CA TYR A 338 -16.03 10.74 12.04
C TYR A 338 -16.66 12.14 12.05
N LEU A 339 -16.20 13.05 12.91
CA LEU A 339 -16.67 14.44 12.92
C LEU A 339 -16.42 15.15 11.59
N LYS A 340 -15.26 14.94 10.96
CA LYS A 340 -14.95 15.54 9.67
C LYS A 340 -15.87 15.02 8.57
N SER A 341 -16.06 13.71 8.50
CA SER A 341 -16.94 13.07 7.53
C SER A 341 -18.41 13.48 7.75
N LEU A 342 -18.83 13.66 9.01
CA LEU A 342 -20.16 14.17 9.35
C LEU A 342 -20.37 15.64 8.96
N ALA A 343 -19.31 16.47 8.97
CA ALA A 343 -19.44 17.89 8.67
C ALA A 343 -19.99 18.17 7.26
N ALA A 344 -19.73 17.27 6.29
CA ALA A 344 -20.24 17.37 4.93
C ALA A 344 -21.78 17.38 4.86
N PHE A 345 -22.46 16.84 5.87
CA PHE A 345 -23.91 16.75 5.91
C PHE A 345 -24.60 17.90 6.65
N GLN A 346 -23.85 18.85 7.24
CA GLN A 346 -24.41 19.95 8.06
C GLN A 346 -25.46 20.81 7.33
N ASN A 347 -25.31 20.95 6.02
CA ASN A 347 -26.18 21.78 5.18
C ASN A 347 -27.03 20.95 4.21
N SER A 348 -27.04 19.61 4.35
CA SER A 348 -27.79 18.73 3.46
C SER A 348 -29.23 18.53 3.98
N SER A 349 -30.22 18.86 3.14
CA SER A 349 -31.63 18.52 3.40
C SER A 349 -31.91 17.00 3.28
N GLN A 350 -30.98 16.24 2.67
CA GLN A 350 -31.08 14.79 2.44
C GLN A 350 -30.67 13.95 3.66
N ILE A 351 -30.29 14.55 4.79
CA ILE A 351 -29.89 13.79 5.99
C ILE A 351 -31.00 12.86 6.52
N LYS A 352 -32.25 13.23 6.26
CA LYS A 352 -33.43 12.45 6.66
C LYS A 352 -33.50 11.11 5.91
N THR A 353 -32.77 10.97 4.80
CA THR A 353 -32.72 9.79 3.94
C THR A 353 -31.31 9.21 3.75
N ASP A 354 -30.23 9.90 4.14
CA ASP A 354 -28.86 9.44 3.96
C ASP A 354 -28.39 8.50 5.08
N ILE A 355 -28.47 7.20 4.79
CA ILE A 355 -28.06 6.10 5.67
C ILE A 355 -26.57 6.20 6.07
N SER A 356 -25.71 6.76 5.21
CA SER A 356 -24.28 6.83 5.47
C SER A 356 -23.98 7.76 6.65
N ALA A 357 -24.72 8.85 6.77
CA ALA A 357 -24.61 9.77 7.90
C ALA A 357 -25.09 9.12 9.22
N HIS A 358 -26.20 8.39 9.19
CA HIS A 358 -26.73 7.66 10.35
C HIS A 358 -25.79 6.52 10.80
N LYS A 359 -25.21 5.76 9.85
CA LYS A 359 -24.17 4.74 10.13
C LYS A 359 -22.96 5.38 10.83
N LEU A 360 -22.53 6.54 10.36
CA LEU A 360 -21.38 7.24 10.91
C LEU A 360 -21.67 7.83 12.31
N LEU A 361 -22.86 8.40 12.52
CA LEU A 361 -23.33 8.84 13.84
C LEU A 361 -23.42 7.69 14.84
N THR A 362 -23.92 6.53 14.39
CA THR A 362 -24.00 5.32 15.24
C THR A 362 -22.61 4.89 15.72
N LYS A 363 -21.63 4.78 14.81
CA LYS A 363 -20.24 4.47 15.18
C LYS A 363 -19.61 5.51 16.10
N LEU A 364 -19.90 6.78 15.87
CA LEU A 364 -19.43 7.87 16.74
C LEU A 364 -20.01 7.74 18.15
N ASP A 365 -21.29 7.42 18.28
CA ASP A 365 -21.97 7.27 19.57
C ASP A 365 -21.47 6.05 20.34
N GLU A 366 -21.25 4.93 19.66
CA GLU A 366 -20.60 3.75 20.24
C GLU A 366 -19.21 4.09 20.80
N ALA A 367 -18.40 4.80 20.01
CA ALA A 367 -17.08 5.23 20.43
C ALA A 367 -17.14 6.17 21.65
N ILE A 368 -18.00 7.20 21.61
CA ILE A 368 -18.19 8.13 22.74
C ILE A 368 -18.64 7.37 23.99
N ASN A 369 -19.62 6.48 23.84
CA ASN A 369 -20.18 5.73 24.97
C ASN A 369 -19.11 4.85 25.62
N MET A 370 -18.38 4.03 24.83
CA MET A 370 -17.31 3.18 25.35
C MET A 370 -16.21 3.99 26.04
N LEU A 371 -15.77 5.08 25.43
CA LEU A 371 -14.73 5.94 25.99
C LEU A 371 -15.17 6.67 27.25
N SER A 372 -16.46 6.99 27.39
CA SER A 372 -17.01 7.58 28.62
C SER A 372 -16.88 6.64 29.84
N TYR A 373 -16.80 5.33 29.58
CA TYR A 373 -16.52 4.30 30.57
C TYR A 373 -15.05 3.84 30.56
N LYS A 374 -14.15 4.63 29.94
CA LYS A 374 -12.72 4.33 29.79
C LYS A 374 -12.43 2.98 29.10
N LYS A 375 -13.32 2.52 28.22
CA LYS A 375 -13.14 1.28 27.44
C LYS A 375 -12.54 1.56 26.06
N ASP A 376 -11.77 0.60 25.55
CA ASP A 376 -11.11 0.66 24.23
C ASP A 376 -12.09 0.26 23.12
N TYR A 377 -12.64 1.25 22.40
CA TYR A 377 -13.53 1.03 21.26
C TYR A 377 -12.81 0.32 20.13
N LEU A 378 -11.68 0.86 19.65
CA LEU A 378 -10.94 0.29 18.52
C LEU A 378 -10.39 -1.11 18.83
N GLY A 379 -9.98 -1.39 20.07
CA GLY A 379 -9.52 -2.72 20.50
C GLY A 379 -10.63 -3.78 20.55
N SER A 380 -11.90 -3.36 20.65
CA SER A 380 -13.06 -4.26 20.64
C SER A 380 -13.50 -4.69 19.24
N LEU A 381 -13.09 -3.95 18.20
CA LEU A 381 -13.48 -4.23 16.82
C LEU A 381 -12.75 -5.47 16.28
N ARG A 382 -13.43 -6.21 15.39
CA ARG A 382 -12.90 -7.33 14.61
C ARG A 382 -13.33 -7.17 13.15
N GLY A 383 -12.63 -7.86 12.25
CA GLY A 383 -12.80 -7.71 10.82
C GLY A 383 -12.28 -6.37 10.32
N LYS A 384 -12.81 -5.94 9.17
CA LYS A 384 -12.32 -4.79 8.39
C LYS A 384 -13.06 -3.51 8.75
N TYR A 385 -12.31 -2.47 9.13
CA TYR A 385 -12.88 -1.15 9.43
C TYR A 385 -11.87 -0.01 9.14
N THR A 386 -12.38 1.22 9.11
CA THR A 386 -11.54 2.42 9.01
C THR A 386 -11.04 2.79 10.40
N ALA A 387 -9.72 2.88 10.55
CA ALA A 387 -9.06 3.51 11.69
C ALA A 387 -8.47 4.85 11.25
N ALA A 388 -8.10 5.69 12.21
CA ALA A 388 -7.42 6.95 11.90
C ALA A 388 -6.55 7.41 13.07
N TYR A 389 -5.53 8.20 12.74
CA TYR A 389 -4.58 8.78 13.68
C TYR A 389 -4.38 10.27 13.41
N ILE A 390 -3.78 11.00 14.35
CA ILE A 390 -3.39 12.41 14.18
C ILE A 390 -1.91 12.49 13.82
N SER A 391 -1.63 13.02 12.64
CA SER A 391 -0.28 13.18 12.12
C SER A 391 0.47 14.25 12.90
N LYS A 392 1.70 13.93 13.33
CA LYS A 392 2.53 14.88 14.09
C LYS A 392 3.14 15.97 13.20
N VAL A 393 3.12 15.75 11.88
CA VAL A 393 3.69 16.65 10.88
C VAL A 393 2.82 17.90 10.67
N ASP A 394 1.52 17.70 10.56
CA ASP A 394 0.57 18.73 10.10
C ASP A 394 -0.69 18.81 10.98
N ASN A 395 -0.73 18.05 12.08
CA ASN A 395 -1.86 17.91 12.99
C ASN A 395 -3.15 17.46 12.29
N SER A 396 -3.03 16.91 11.08
CA SER A 396 -4.18 16.47 10.30
C SER A 396 -4.59 15.05 10.66
N CYS A 397 -5.88 14.76 10.53
CA CYS A 397 -6.42 13.44 10.72
C CYS A 397 -6.20 12.59 9.47
N GLN A 398 -5.48 11.47 9.61
CA GLN A 398 -5.19 10.52 8.53
C GLN A 398 -5.89 9.20 8.80
N SER A 399 -6.65 8.72 7.82
CA SER A 399 -7.35 7.45 7.88
C SER A 399 -6.57 6.34 7.18
N PHE A 400 -6.69 5.13 7.70
CA PHE A 400 -6.20 3.91 7.08
C PHE A 400 -7.21 2.79 7.28
N VAL A 401 -7.14 1.74 6.46
CA VAL A 401 -8.01 0.57 6.60
C VAL A 401 -7.28 -0.50 7.39
N LEU A 402 -7.95 -1.06 8.38
CA LEU A 402 -7.41 -2.09 9.27
C LEU A 402 -8.34 -3.31 9.24
N ASN A 403 -7.75 -4.50 9.11
CA ASN A 403 -8.41 -5.76 9.37
C ASN A 403 -7.79 -6.42 10.60
N ILE A 404 -8.59 -6.61 11.65
CA ILE A 404 -8.19 -7.38 12.83
C ILE A 404 -8.78 -8.79 12.71
N PRO A 405 -7.94 -9.86 12.68
CA PRO A 405 -8.44 -11.23 12.65
C PRO A 405 -9.32 -11.55 13.86
N GLU A 406 -10.36 -12.38 13.67
CA GLU A 406 -11.23 -12.85 14.76
C GLU A 406 -10.42 -13.51 15.90
N LYS A 407 -9.36 -14.23 15.54
CA LYS A 407 -8.45 -14.90 16.48
C LYS A 407 -7.50 -13.96 17.25
N TYR A 408 -7.57 -12.64 17.04
CA TYR A 408 -6.70 -11.69 17.73
C TYR A 408 -7.05 -11.59 19.23
N VAL A 409 -6.03 -11.81 20.06
CA VAL A 409 -6.07 -11.64 21.52
C VAL A 409 -5.04 -10.60 21.91
N ALA A 410 -5.48 -9.56 22.63
CA ALA A 410 -4.57 -8.53 23.14
C ALA A 410 -3.52 -9.15 24.06
N GLY A 411 -2.26 -8.74 23.91
CA GLY A 411 -1.11 -9.31 24.62
C GLY A 411 -0.37 -10.42 23.86
N VAL A 412 -1.00 -11.03 22.84
CA VAL A 412 -0.36 -12.08 22.02
C VAL A 412 0.19 -11.45 20.72
N PRO A 413 1.52 -11.41 20.52
CA PRO A 413 2.12 -10.82 19.32
C PRO A 413 1.71 -11.55 18.04
N MET A 414 1.17 -10.81 17.08
CA MET A 414 0.69 -11.32 15.79
C MET A 414 1.41 -10.64 14.61
N PRO A 415 1.60 -11.32 13.47
CA PRO A 415 2.18 -10.68 12.29
C PRO A 415 1.33 -9.52 11.78
N MET A 416 1.96 -8.62 11.02
CA MET A 416 1.29 -7.51 10.35
C MET A 416 1.78 -7.39 8.91
N VAL A 417 0.85 -7.29 7.96
CA VAL A 417 1.13 -7.03 6.55
C VAL A 417 0.58 -5.65 6.18
N ILE A 418 1.46 -4.78 5.69
CA ILE A 418 1.11 -3.47 5.17
C ILE A 418 0.92 -3.56 3.65
N PHE A 419 -0.28 -3.22 3.18
CA PHE A 419 -0.65 -3.21 1.77
C PHE A 419 -0.59 -1.78 1.22
N LEU A 420 0.30 -1.57 0.24
CA LEU A 420 0.46 -0.33 -0.48
C LEU A 420 -0.36 -0.37 -1.77
N HIS A 421 -1.32 0.55 -1.90
CA HIS A 421 -2.20 0.67 -3.06
C HIS A 421 -1.46 1.17 -4.31
N ASP A 422 -1.98 0.81 -5.48
CA ASP A 422 -1.50 1.32 -6.78
C ASP A 422 -2.05 2.72 -7.08
N ALA A 423 -1.52 3.36 -8.12
CA ALA A 423 -1.92 4.66 -8.59
C ALA A 423 -3.42 4.70 -8.97
N ASN A 424 -4.09 5.80 -8.61
CA ASN A 424 -5.52 6.02 -8.83
C ASN A 424 -6.47 5.03 -8.12
N GLN A 425 -5.96 4.17 -7.24
CA GLN A 425 -6.77 3.27 -6.41
C GLN A 425 -6.92 3.83 -4.99
N GLN A 426 -8.10 3.62 -4.36
CA GLN A 426 -8.31 3.90 -2.93
C GLN A 426 -8.01 2.69 -2.05
N THR A 427 -8.18 1.49 -2.59
CA THR A 427 -7.95 0.22 -1.89
C THR A 427 -7.16 -0.72 -2.77
N SER A 428 -6.15 -1.37 -2.20
CA SER A 428 -5.47 -2.48 -2.86
C SER A 428 -6.45 -3.61 -3.09
N GLU A 429 -6.52 -4.14 -4.32
CA GLU A 429 -7.35 -5.32 -4.63
C GLU A 429 -6.95 -6.53 -3.75
N PHE A 430 -5.67 -6.63 -3.38
CA PHE A 430 -5.13 -7.67 -2.51
C PHE A 430 -5.56 -7.57 -1.04
N PHE A 431 -6.00 -6.38 -0.61
CA PHE A 431 -6.53 -6.18 0.74
C PHE A 431 -7.97 -6.72 0.88
N LYS A 432 -8.63 -7.07 -0.23
CA LYS A 432 -10.05 -7.47 -0.21
C LYS A 432 -10.26 -8.91 0.27
N ASN A 433 -9.33 -9.82 -0.01
CA ASN A 433 -9.45 -11.26 0.24
C ASN A 433 -8.66 -11.69 1.50
N ASN A 434 -9.34 -12.29 2.48
CA ASN A 434 -8.79 -12.52 3.83
C ASN A 434 -8.80 -13.99 4.29
N ASP A 435 -9.06 -14.96 3.41
CA ASP A 435 -9.09 -16.38 3.79
C ASP A 435 -7.68 -16.97 3.88
N TRP A 436 -6.92 -16.52 4.88
CA TRP A 436 -5.57 -16.99 5.18
C TRP A 436 -5.59 -17.90 6.42
N GLU A 437 -4.91 -19.06 6.32
CA GLU A 437 -4.77 -20.00 7.44
C GLU A 437 -4.09 -19.36 8.67
N ILE A 438 -3.06 -18.53 8.43
CA ILE A 438 -2.30 -17.81 9.45
C ILE A 438 -2.98 -16.46 9.70
N PRO A 439 -3.44 -16.15 10.94
CA PRO A 439 -4.01 -14.85 11.25
C PRO A 439 -2.93 -13.76 11.32
N PHE A 440 -3.17 -12.61 10.67
CA PHE A 440 -2.32 -11.42 10.72
C PHE A 440 -3.13 -10.13 10.63
N PHE A 441 -2.58 -9.03 11.12
CA PHE A 441 -3.14 -7.71 10.87
C PHE A 441 -2.94 -7.32 9.41
N SER A 442 -4.02 -7.10 8.66
CA SER A 442 -3.94 -6.48 7.33
C SER A 442 -4.12 -4.97 7.51
N VAL A 443 -3.15 -4.18 7.07
CA VAL A 443 -3.18 -2.72 7.23
C VAL A 443 -2.97 -2.05 5.89
N GLN A 444 -3.81 -1.08 5.54
CA GLN A 444 -3.69 -0.33 4.30
C GLN A 444 -3.67 1.19 4.57
N PRO A 445 -2.49 1.82 4.57
CA PRO A 445 -2.34 3.26 4.67
C PRO A 445 -3.03 4.00 3.52
N GLY A 446 -3.48 5.24 3.76
CA GLY A 446 -4.03 6.12 2.73
C GLY A 446 -2.96 6.80 1.86
N ALA A 447 -1.70 6.76 2.28
CA ALA A 447 -0.52 7.36 1.63
C ALA A 447 -0.74 8.82 1.20
N ARG A 448 -1.53 9.56 1.99
CA ARG A 448 -2.01 10.93 1.72
C ARG A 448 -2.79 11.12 0.39
N GLY A 449 -3.02 10.11 -0.44
CA GLY A 449 -3.77 10.24 -1.70
C GLY A 449 -3.35 9.22 -2.77
N ARG A 450 -4.10 9.16 -3.88
CA ARG A 450 -4.01 8.05 -4.85
C ARG A 450 -2.81 8.11 -5.80
N SER A 451 -2.12 9.25 -5.86
CA SER A 451 -1.08 9.52 -6.88
C SER A 451 0.17 10.19 -6.30
N THR A 452 0.42 9.99 -5.01
CA THR A 452 1.53 10.59 -4.25
C THR A 452 2.88 9.89 -4.46
N ALA A 453 2.86 8.67 -4.98
CA ALA A 453 4.04 7.83 -5.22
C ALA A 453 4.89 7.55 -3.97
N TYR A 454 4.28 7.57 -2.78
CA TYR A 454 4.98 7.34 -1.51
C TYR A 454 6.21 8.26 -1.32
N LEU A 455 6.13 9.49 -1.81
CA LEU A 455 7.14 10.53 -1.64
C LEU A 455 6.76 11.47 -0.49
N GLY A 456 7.75 12.00 0.23
CA GLY A 456 7.54 12.95 1.32
C GLY A 456 6.54 12.44 2.36
N LEU A 457 5.49 13.22 2.62
CA LEU A 457 4.48 12.92 3.63
C LEU A 457 3.72 11.61 3.38
N ALA A 458 3.67 11.13 2.13
CA ALA A 458 3.06 9.86 1.81
C ALA A 458 3.88 8.65 2.32
N ALA A 459 5.21 8.74 2.35
CA ALA A 459 6.04 7.73 3.01
C ALA A 459 5.89 7.81 4.54
N ILE A 460 5.86 9.04 5.07
CA ILE A 460 5.70 9.27 6.52
C ILE A 460 4.36 8.74 7.03
N ASP A 461 3.28 8.85 6.25
CA ASP A 461 1.98 8.26 6.57
C ASP A 461 2.07 6.74 6.84
N VAL A 462 2.80 6.00 6.00
CA VAL A 462 3.03 4.56 6.23
C VAL A 462 3.77 4.31 7.55
N ILE A 463 4.80 5.11 7.85
CA ILE A 463 5.56 4.98 9.10
C ILE A 463 4.71 5.35 10.32
N GLU A 464 3.88 6.39 10.24
CA GLU A 464 2.97 6.77 11.31
C GLU A 464 1.88 5.71 11.55
N VAL A 465 1.40 5.04 10.50
CA VAL A 465 0.48 3.89 10.63
C VAL A 465 1.17 2.70 11.30
N ILE A 466 2.41 2.36 10.93
CA ILE A 466 3.17 1.30 11.60
C ILE A 466 3.34 1.64 13.08
N ASN A 467 3.74 2.87 13.39
CA ASN A 467 3.88 3.35 14.77
C ASN A 467 2.55 3.31 15.54
N PHE A 468 1.43 3.69 14.91
CA PHE A 468 0.11 3.57 15.53
C PHE A 468 -0.19 2.10 15.87
N MET A 469 0.07 1.19 14.93
CA MET A 469 -0.20 -0.24 15.12
C MET A 469 0.67 -0.84 16.23
N THR A 470 1.98 -0.60 16.21
CA THR A 470 2.91 -1.14 17.21
C THR A 470 2.72 -0.53 18.60
N ASN A 471 2.24 0.71 18.71
CA ASN A 471 1.96 1.35 19.99
C ASN A 471 0.66 0.86 20.65
N PHE A 472 -0.35 0.47 19.86
CA PHE A 472 -1.72 0.23 20.35
C PHE A 472 -2.25 -1.19 20.17
N TYR A 473 -1.54 -2.05 19.45
CA TYR A 473 -1.88 -3.46 19.23
C TYR A 473 -0.65 -4.35 19.46
N SER A 474 -0.90 -5.63 19.76
CA SER A 474 0.18 -6.62 19.94
C SER A 474 0.70 -7.11 18.60
N VAL A 475 1.43 -6.24 17.90
CA VAL A 475 2.16 -6.58 16.68
C VAL A 475 3.50 -7.22 17.04
N ASP A 476 3.85 -8.34 16.39
CA ASP A 476 5.19 -8.90 16.51
C ASP A 476 6.20 -8.06 15.70
N PRO A 477 7.15 -7.36 16.35
CA PRO A 477 8.09 -6.47 15.67
C PRO A 477 9.09 -7.21 14.75
N ASN A 478 9.15 -8.54 14.84
CA ASN A 478 9.95 -9.38 13.94
C ASN A 478 9.15 -9.98 12.78
N ARG A 479 7.85 -9.64 12.66
CA ARG A 479 6.94 -10.14 11.61
C ARG A 479 6.05 -9.02 11.06
N ILE A 480 6.69 -7.90 10.70
CA ILE A 480 6.08 -6.78 9.98
C ILE A 480 6.51 -6.88 8.51
N TYR A 481 5.55 -6.88 7.58
CA TYR A 481 5.82 -7.10 6.15
C TYR A 481 5.26 -5.99 5.30
N LEU A 482 5.90 -5.73 4.16
CA LEU A 482 5.46 -4.72 3.20
C LEU A 482 5.11 -5.36 1.86
N PHE A 483 3.94 -5.02 1.31
CA PHE A 483 3.44 -5.57 0.05
C PHE A 483 2.85 -4.45 -0.82
N GLY A 484 3.08 -4.46 -2.14
CA GLY A 484 2.45 -3.49 -3.03
C GLY A 484 2.65 -3.78 -4.52
N ASN A 485 1.72 -3.30 -5.35
CA ASN A 485 1.74 -3.41 -6.82
C ASN A 485 1.87 -2.04 -7.50
N GLY A 486 2.57 -1.95 -8.63
CA GLY A 486 2.68 -0.73 -9.43
C GLY A 486 3.34 0.41 -8.64
N MET A 487 2.59 1.50 -8.41
CA MET A 487 3.01 2.59 -7.51
C MET A 487 3.25 2.09 -6.08
N GLY A 488 2.43 1.15 -5.60
CA GLY A 488 2.61 0.49 -4.30
C GLY A 488 3.91 -0.30 -4.24
N GLY A 489 4.29 -1.00 -5.31
CA GLY A 489 5.55 -1.72 -5.39
C GLY A 489 6.77 -0.79 -5.42
N TYR A 490 6.66 0.39 -6.04
CA TYR A 490 7.68 1.45 -5.88
C TYR A 490 7.80 1.90 -4.41
N GLY A 491 6.67 2.05 -3.72
CA GLY A 491 6.63 2.30 -2.28
C GLY A 491 7.33 1.21 -1.46
N VAL A 492 7.20 -0.06 -1.87
CA VAL A 492 7.90 -1.19 -1.25
C VAL A 492 9.41 -1.02 -1.34
N TRP A 493 9.95 -0.76 -2.54
CA TRP A 493 11.39 -0.54 -2.71
C TRP A 493 11.89 0.63 -1.89
N ARG A 494 11.18 1.77 -1.96
CA ARG A 494 11.58 3.00 -1.28
C ARG A 494 11.61 2.84 0.24
N LEU A 495 10.54 2.29 0.82
CA LEU A 495 10.45 2.12 2.27
C LEU A 495 11.34 0.96 2.76
N GLY A 496 11.45 -0.11 1.98
CA GLY A 496 12.35 -1.23 2.28
C GLY A 496 13.82 -0.82 2.32
N ALA A 497 14.25 0.07 1.42
CA ALA A 497 15.62 0.59 1.43
C ALA A 497 15.87 1.71 2.46
N ALA A 498 14.83 2.47 2.85
CA ALA A 498 14.95 3.54 3.84
C ALA A 498 14.80 3.05 5.29
N TYR A 499 14.02 2.00 5.50
CA TYR A 499 13.72 1.43 6.81
C TYR A 499 13.81 -0.10 6.84
N PRO A 500 14.90 -0.71 6.33
CA PRO A 500 15.04 -2.17 6.25
C PRO A 500 14.88 -2.86 7.61
N GLN A 501 15.27 -2.19 8.70
CA GLN A 501 15.16 -2.67 10.07
C GLN A 501 13.72 -2.79 10.58
N LEU A 502 12.72 -2.22 9.89
CA LEU A 502 11.31 -2.35 10.29
C LEU A 502 10.68 -3.64 9.77
N PHE A 503 11.18 -4.21 8.68
CA PHE A 503 10.50 -5.26 7.94
C PHE A 503 11.21 -6.60 8.08
N ALA A 504 10.42 -7.68 8.14
CA ALA A 504 10.91 -9.05 8.12
C ALA A 504 11.12 -9.58 6.70
N ALA A 505 10.27 -9.14 5.78
CA ALA A 505 10.37 -9.40 4.35
C ALA A 505 9.46 -8.41 3.59
N VAL A 506 9.72 -8.25 2.29
CA VAL A 506 8.92 -7.37 1.43
C VAL A 506 8.55 -8.03 0.10
N ALA A 507 7.42 -7.64 -0.48
CA ALA A 507 6.96 -8.13 -1.77
C ALA A 507 6.58 -6.97 -2.70
N ALA A 508 7.33 -6.79 -3.78
CA ALA A 508 7.14 -5.71 -4.75
C ALA A 508 6.67 -6.27 -6.09
N LEU A 509 5.47 -5.85 -6.51
CA LEU A 509 4.80 -6.35 -7.69
C LEU A 509 4.75 -5.29 -8.81
N GLY A 510 4.97 -5.70 -10.07
CA GLY A 510 4.70 -4.87 -11.26
C GLY A 510 5.29 -3.45 -11.21
N SER A 511 6.47 -3.29 -10.62
CA SER A 511 6.99 -1.99 -10.18
C SER A 511 8.37 -1.67 -10.74
N TYR A 512 8.75 -0.39 -10.64
CA TYR A 512 10.07 0.11 -10.96
C TYR A 512 10.85 0.36 -9.66
N SER A 513 12.18 0.16 -9.68
CA SER A 513 13.07 0.31 -8.52
C SER A 513 14.24 1.28 -8.77
N ALA A 514 14.28 1.91 -9.94
CA ALA A 514 15.36 2.81 -10.31
C ALA A 514 15.54 3.96 -9.31
N ASN A 515 16.80 4.36 -9.08
CA ASN A 515 17.23 5.37 -8.11
C ASN A 515 16.96 5.01 -6.63
N ILE A 516 16.57 3.77 -6.34
CA ILE A 516 16.52 3.25 -4.95
C ILE A 516 17.86 2.57 -4.63
N PRO A 517 18.48 2.85 -3.47
CA PRO A 517 19.68 2.14 -3.01
C PRO A 517 19.34 0.72 -2.55
N LEU A 518 19.14 -0.20 -3.50
CA LEU A 518 18.69 -1.57 -3.22
C LEU A 518 19.67 -2.35 -2.32
N GLN A 519 20.95 -1.99 -2.30
CA GLN A 519 21.93 -2.66 -1.42
C GLN A 519 21.65 -2.41 0.08
N ASN A 520 20.87 -1.38 0.44
CA ASN A 520 20.41 -1.19 1.82
C ASN A 520 19.56 -2.36 2.32
N MET A 521 18.97 -3.13 1.40
CA MET A 521 18.17 -4.32 1.68
C MET A 521 19.00 -5.60 1.83
N PHE A 522 20.31 -5.50 2.10
CA PHE A 522 21.21 -6.64 2.27
C PHE A 522 20.70 -7.71 3.24
N ASN A 523 20.02 -7.30 4.33
CA ASN A 523 19.42 -8.20 5.33
C ASN A 523 17.89 -8.31 5.22
N LEU A 524 17.28 -7.83 4.13
CA LEU A 524 15.83 -7.78 3.98
C LEU A 524 15.40 -8.64 2.77
N PRO A 525 14.87 -9.86 3.02
CA PRO A 525 14.33 -10.71 1.96
C PRO A 525 13.28 -9.99 1.10
N ALA A 526 13.45 -10.04 -0.22
CA ALA A 526 12.54 -9.44 -1.17
C ALA A 526 11.94 -10.48 -2.13
N TYR A 527 10.61 -10.46 -2.31
CA TYR A 527 9.91 -11.22 -3.33
C TYR A 527 9.45 -10.26 -4.44
N ILE A 528 9.80 -10.56 -5.67
CA ILE A 528 9.42 -9.78 -6.84
C ILE A 528 8.46 -10.62 -7.69
N ALA A 529 7.30 -10.08 -8.00
CA ALA A 529 6.38 -10.69 -8.98
C ALA A 529 6.05 -9.68 -10.09
N HIS A 530 6.14 -10.09 -11.35
CA HIS A 530 5.95 -9.16 -12.46
C HIS A 530 5.36 -9.84 -13.69
N GLY A 531 4.33 -9.25 -14.29
CA GLY A 531 3.75 -9.74 -15.54
C GLY A 531 4.70 -9.58 -16.74
N GLU A 532 4.91 -10.66 -17.48
CA GLU A 532 5.76 -10.69 -18.68
C GLU A 532 5.33 -9.66 -19.75
N ASN A 533 4.02 -9.46 -19.90
CA ASN A 533 3.40 -8.60 -20.91
C ASN A 533 3.12 -7.18 -20.40
N ASP A 534 3.74 -6.75 -19.30
CA ASP A 534 3.56 -5.38 -18.79
C ASP A 534 4.19 -4.34 -19.74
N LEU A 535 3.33 -3.49 -20.32
CA LEU A 535 3.74 -2.37 -21.19
C LEU A 535 3.73 -1.01 -20.46
N ILE A 536 3.23 -0.96 -19.23
CA ILE A 536 3.17 0.26 -18.41
C ILE A 536 4.47 0.38 -17.61
N THR A 537 4.82 -0.69 -16.92
CA THR A 537 6.06 -0.84 -16.14
C THR A 537 6.77 -2.07 -16.68
N PRO A 538 7.62 -1.98 -17.71
CA PRO A 538 8.18 -3.18 -18.34
C PRO A 538 8.88 -4.13 -17.35
N VAL A 539 8.64 -5.44 -17.52
CA VAL A 539 9.17 -6.52 -16.68
C VAL A 539 10.69 -6.45 -16.45
N GLY A 540 11.44 -5.92 -17.41
CA GLY A 540 12.89 -5.75 -17.30
C GLY A 540 13.32 -4.87 -16.11
N TYR A 541 12.45 -4.02 -15.56
CA TYR A 541 12.77 -3.32 -14.30
C TYR A 541 12.95 -4.30 -13.13
N SER A 542 12.07 -5.30 -13.02
CA SER A 542 12.12 -6.31 -11.97
C SER A 542 13.28 -7.28 -12.17
N ILE A 543 13.58 -7.63 -13.42
CA ILE A 543 14.75 -8.46 -13.77
C ILE A 543 16.03 -7.71 -13.38
N ALA A 544 16.20 -6.47 -13.84
CA ALA A 544 17.38 -5.65 -13.52
C ALA A 544 17.57 -5.44 -12.01
N ALA A 545 16.48 -5.26 -11.27
CA ALA A 545 16.52 -5.14 -9.82
C ALA A 545 16.98 -6.45 -9.15
N ALA A 546 16.40 -7.58 -9.57
CA ALA A 546 16.77 -8.90 -9.07
C ALA A 546 18.24 -9.22 -9.34
N ASP A 547 18.72 -8.97 -10.56
CA ASP A 547 20.11 -9.19 -10.94
C ASP A 547 21.06 -8.31 -10.12
N TYR A 548 20.75 -7.01 -9.99
CA TYR A 548 21.53 -6.09 -9.16
C TYR A 548 21.65 -6.57 -7.71
N MET A 549 20.55 -7.07 -7.13
CA MET A 549 20.50 -7.59 -5.76
C MET A 549 21.26 -8.92 -5.63
N LYS A 550 21.08 -9.87 -6.55
CA LYS A 550 21.79 -11.16 -6.56
C LYS A 550 23.29 -11.00 -6.68
N GLU A 551 23.77 -10.14 -7.58
CA GLU A 551 25.19 -9.80 -7.75
C GLU A 551 25.83 -9.26 -6.46
N ARG A 552 25.02 -8.74 -5.53
CA ARG A 552 25.46 -8.15 -4.25
C ARG A 552 25.04 -8.98 -3.04
N ALA A 553 24.67 -10.24 -3.26
CA ALA A 553 24.23 -11.18 -2.23
C ALA A 553 23.04 -10.70 -1.38
N CYS A 554 22.21 -9.77 -1.89
CA CYS A 554 20.96 -9.40 -1.24
C CYS A 554 19.92 -10.52 -1.48
N PRO A 555 19.16 -10.95 -0.45
CA PRO A 555 18.20 -12.04 -0.58
C PRO A 555 16.99 -11.62 -1.43
N VAL A 556 16.86 -12.20 -2.62
CA VAL A 556 15.78 -11.85 -3.55
C VAL A 556 15.27 -13.06 -4.33
N ILE A 557 13.94 -13.13 -4.49
CA ILE A 557 13.25 -14.07 -5.37
C ILE A 557 12.58 -13.26 -6.48
N LEU A 558 12.70 -13.73 -7.72
CA LEU A 558 12.02 -13.15 -8.87
C LEU A 558 11.08 -14.19 -9.48
N ASN A 559 9.81 -13.83 -9.59
CA ASN A 559 8.77 -14.60 -10.26
C ASN A 559 8.21 -13.77 -11.44
N VAL A 560 8.54 -14.18 -12.66
CA VAL A 560 7.97 -13.59 -13.88
C VAL A 560 6.73 -14.37 -14.26
N LEU A 561 5.60 -13.68 -14.36
CA LEU A 561 4.28 -14.28 -14.61
C LEU A 561 3.99 -14.28 -16.11
N ASN A 562 4.06 -15.47 -16.70
CA ASN A 562 3.85 -15.68 -18.13
C ASN A 562 2.47 -15.18 -18.58
N GLY A 563 2.44 -14.45 -19.70
CA GLY A 563 1.18 -13.95 -20.28
C GLY A 563 0.50 -12.79 -19.52
N VAL A 564 0.91 -12.49 -18.28
CA VAL A 564 0.27 -11.49 -17.40
C VAL A 564 0.75 -10.07 -17.74
N GLY A 565 -0.17 -9.10 -17.73
CA GLY A 565 0.14 -7.67 -17.92
C GLY A 565 0.30 -6.88 -16.62
N TYR A 566 0.13 -5.54 -16.69
CA TYR A 566 0.35 -4.61 -15.56
C TYR A 566 -0.48 -4.89 -14.29
N ARG A 567 -1.75 -5.30 -14.45
CA ARG A 567 -2.63 -5.58 -13.31
C ARG A 567 -2.56 -7.05 -12.97
N ILE A 568 -1.54 -7.40 -12.19
CA ILE A 568 -1.38 -8.73 -11.66
C ILE A 568 -2.58 -9.03 -10.75
N LYS A 569 -3.40 -10.02 -11.13
CA LYS A 569 -4.48 -10.55 -10.30
C LYS A 569 -4.04 -11.92 -9.78
N PHE A 570 -4.08 -12.12 -8.48
CA PHE A 570 -3.80 -13.42 -7.87
C PHE A 570 -5.10 -14.00 -7.32
N THR A 571 -5.64 -15.01 -7.99
CA THR A 571 -6.74 -15.83 -7.45
C THR A 571 -6.40 -17.32 -7.39
N ALA A 572 -5.36 -17.80 -8.08
CA ALA A 572 -5.12 -19.25 -8.23
C ALA A 572 -3.66 -19.73 -8.39
N GLN A 573 -2.64 -18.92 -8.09
CA GLN A 573 -1.24 -19.39 -8.27
C GLN A 573 -0.70 -20.13 -7.04
N ALA A 574 0.01 -21.24 -7.28
CA ALA A 574 0.52 -22.19 -6.29
C ALA A 574 1.39 -21.58 -5.16
N GLU A 575 1.99 -20.41 -5.37
CA GLU A 575 2.76 -19.67 -4.35
C GLU A 575 2.28 -18.22 -4.21
N HIS A 576 1.44 -17.95 -3.23
CA HIS A 576 1.01 -16.57 -2.97
C HIS A 576 2.12 -15.80 -2.23
N PRO A 577 2.56 -14.61 -2.69
CA PRO A 577 3.63 -13.83 -2.04
C PRO A 577 3.38 -13.55 -0.56
N ILE A 578 2.11 -13.44 -0.15
CA ILE A 578 1.72 -13.28 1.26
C ILE A 578 2.09 -14.52 2.10
N LYS A 579 1.89 -15.76 1.61
CA LYS A 579 2.30 -16.97 2.33
C LYS A 579 3.82 -16.97 2.53
N TRP A 580 4.57 -16.61 1.50
CA TRP A 580 6.03 -16.46 1.60
C TRP A 580 6.43 -15.40 2.62
N LEU A 581 5.82 -14.21 2.60
CA LEU A 581 6.06 -13.16 3.60
C LEU A 581 5.84 -13.69 5.01
N LEU A 582 4.69 -14.31 5.28
CA LEU A 582 4.32 -14.81 6.61
C LEU A 582 5.28 -15.88 7.15
N GLY A 583 5.98 -16.60 6.26
CA GLY A 583 7.01 -17.58 6.63
C GLY A 583 8.37 -16.97 6.99
N ASN A 584 8.60 -15.68 6.74
CA ASN A 584 9.87 -15.00 7.07
C ASN A 584 9.84 -14.43 8.49
N ARG A 585 11.03 -14.24 9.08
CA ARG A 585 11.16 -13.54 10.36
C ARG A 585 12.39 -12.65 10.32
N LYS A 586 12.24 -11.41 10.80
CA LYS A 586 13.33 -10.42 10.80
C LYS A 586 14.50 -10.91 11.67
N ALA A 587 15.73 -10.79 11.16
CA ALA A 587 16.92 -10.91 11.99
C ALA A 587 16.96 -9.75 12.99
N SER A 588 17.08 -10.04 14.30
CA SER A 588 16.98 -8.99 15.32
C SER A 588 18.14 -7.98 15.24
N VAL A 589 19.36 -8.48 15.00
CA VAL A 589 20.59 -7.70 14.94
C VAL A 589 21.56 -8.39 13.95
N PRO A 590 21.66 -7.93 12.69
CA PRO A 590 22.55 -8.55 11.71
C PRO A 590 24.02 -8.16 11.94
N ASN A 591 24.95 -9.07 11.68
CA ASN A 591 26.39 -8.79 11.84
C ASN A 591 26.94 -7.85 10.77
N GLU A 592 26.38 -7.88 9.56
CA GLU A 592 26.82 -7.06 8.43
C GLU A 592 25.68 -6.19 7.93
N ILE A 593 25.94 -4.92 7.62
CA ILE A 593 24.97 -3.97 7.07
C ILE A 593 25.63 -3.10 6.01
N VAL A 594 24.79 -2.57 5.11
CA VAL A 594 25.18 -1.61 4.08
C VAL A 594 24.28 -0.39 4.16
N ILE A 595 24.87 0.80 4.10
CA ILE A 595 24.15 2.07 3.99
C ILE A 595 24.64 2.78 2.74
N GLU A 596 23.76 2.94 1.76
CA GLU A 596 23.94 3.86 0.64
C GLU A 596 22.93 4.99 0.81
N ASP A 597 23.45 6.20 0.98
CA ASP A 597 22.67 7.39 1.25
C ASP A 597 22.95 8.46 0.18
N SER A 598 22.08 8.49 -0.82
CA SER A 598 22.04 9.56 -1.83
C SER A 598 21.14 10.71 -1.41
N TYR A 599 20.09 10.40 -0.64
CA TYR A 599 19.10 11.34 -0.11
C TYR A 599 18.97 11.04 1.37
N SER A 600 19.18 12.03 2.24
CA SER A 600 19.27 11.92 3.72
C SER A 600 18.11 11.15 4.41
N THR A 601 17.13 10.67 3.65
CA THR A 601 16.13 9.65 3.98
C THR A 601 16.69 8.22 4.12
N PHE A 602 17.84 7.86 3.52
CA PHE A 602 18.40 6.49 3.52
C PHE A 602 19.61 6.34 4.44
N ASN A 603 19.74 7.19 5.45
CA ASN A 603 20.96 7.37 6.23
C ASN A 603 21.09 6.46 7.45
N GLU A 604 20.18 5.50 7.64
CA GLU A 604 20.12 4.65 8.83
C GLU A 604 19.82 3.20 8.44
N ASN A 605 20.54 2.25 9.05
CA ASN A 605 20.30 0.83 8.85
C ASN A 605 20.67 0.05 10.12
N TYR A 606 19.73 -0.71 10.68
CA TYR A 606 19.83 -1.42 11.97
C TYR A 606 20.55 -0.63 13.06
N TRP A 607 21.81 -0.96 13.35
CA TRP A 607 22.61 -0.43 14.45
C TRP A 607 23.51 0.75 14.05
N LEU A 608 23.41 1.27 12.83
CA LEU A 608 24.27 2.35 12.34
C LEU A 608 23.48 3.46 11.65
N LYS A 609 23.90 4.71 11.88
CA LYS A 609 23.34 5.90 11.22
C LYS A 609 24.42 6.91 10.82
N ILE A 610 24.30 7.44 9.61
CA ILE A 610 25.08 8.57 9.12
C ILE A 610 24.45 9.85 9.67
N ILE A 611 25.25 10.61 10.43
CA ILE A 611 24.86 11.92 10.96
C ILE A 611 25.17 12.99 9.92
N SER A 612 26.38 13.00 9.36
CA SER A 612 26.79 14.00 8.36
C SER A 612 27.82 13.46 7.36
N ARG A 613 27.89 14.12 6.20
CA ARG A 613 28.80 13.78 5.10
C ARG A 613 29.95 14.78 5.02
N ASN A 614 31.10 14.37 4.46
CA ASN A 614 32.20 15.29 4.20
C ASN A 614 31.79 16.37 3.20
N ASN A 615 31.13 15.92 2.12
CA ASN A 615 30.42 16.75 1.17
C ASN A 615 28.93 16.33 1.16
N PRO A 616 28.01 17.15 1.66
CA PRO A 616 26.58 16.81 1.73
C PRO A 616 25.92 16.69 0.35
N ARG A 617 26.57 17.16 -0.71
CA ARG A 617 26.07 17.17 -2.10
C ARG A 617 26.40 15.86 -2.84
N LEU A 618 27.30 15.05 -2.29
CA LEU A 618 27.66 13.74 -2.84
C LEU A 618 26.98 12.62 -2.04
N PRO A 619 26.66 11.47 -2.67
CA PRO A 619 26.22 10.29 -1.93
C PRO A 619 27.27 9.84 -0.91
N SER A 620 26.84 9.08 0.09
CA SER A 620 27.73 8.42 1.06
C SER A 620 27.46 6.93 1.12
N LYS A 621 28.50 6.16 1.42
CA LYS A 621 28.40 4.71 1.57
C LYS A 621 29.07 4.24 2.86
N ILE A 622 28.43 3.30 3.53
CA ILE A 622 29.01 2.51 4.60
C ILE A 622 28.83 1.02 4.28
N ILE A 623 29.90 0.24 4.47
CA ILE A 623 29.84 -1.21 4.68
C ILE A 623 30.37 -1.46 6.08
N ALA A 624 29.58 -2.12 6.92
CA ALA A 624 29.91 -2.32 8.33
C ALA A 624 29.67 -3.77 8.73
N ARG A 625 30.64 -4.39 9.41
CA ARG A 625 30.58 -5.80 9.81
C ARG A 625 31.23 -6.06 11.16
N PHE A 626 30.49 -6.65 12.09
CA PHE A 626 31.08 -7.33 13.24
C PHE A 626 31.65 -8.68 12.79
N ILE A 627 32.97 -8.84 12.88
CA ILE A 627 33.67 -10.07 12.50
C ILE A 627 33.76 -11.06 13.67
N ASN A 628 33.78 -10.54 14.90
CA ASN A 628 33.67 -11.26 16.16
C ASN A 628 32.98 -10.35 17.20
N VAL A 629 32.67 -10.88 18.38
CA VAL A 629 32.30 -10.06 19.55
C VAL A 629 33.42 -9.03 19.78
N ASN A 630 33.04 -7.77 19.97
CA ASN A 630 33.97 -6.66 20.19
C ASN A 630 34.98 -6.39 19.05
N GLN A 631 34.71 -6.87 17.82
CA GLN A 631 35.54 -6.57 16.65
C GLN A 631 34.70 -6.12 15.47
N LEU A 632 34.83 -4.84 15.11
CA LEU A 632 34.04 -4.17 14.07
C LEU A 632 34.92 -3.68 12.93
N VAL A 633 34.51 -3.95 11.69
CA VAL A 633 35.13 -3.43 10.47
C VAL A 633 34.17 -2.48 9.77
N LEU A 634 34.67 -1.29 9.40
CA LEU A 634 33.94 -0.21 8.75
C LEU A 634 34.68 0.27 7.51
N TYR A 635 33.97 0.33 6.39
CA TYR A 635 34.36 1.07 5.19
C TYR A 635 33.45 2.28 5.03
N PHE A 636 34.03 3.48 5.06
CA PHE A 636 33.34 4.76 4.95
C PHE A 636 33.75 5.50 3.67
N GLU A 637 32.76 5.85 2.86
CA GLU A 637 32.89 6.72 1.69
C GLU A 637 32.03 7.98 1.89
N ASN A 638 32.66 9.15 1.86
CA ASN A 638 32.02 10.46 2.07
C ASN A 638 31.28 10.62 3.43
N VAL A 639 31.62 9.84 4.46
CA VAL A 639 31.06 9.98 5.82
C VAL A 639 31.96 10.86 6.69
N GLU A 640 31.39 11.88 7.35
CA GLU A 640 32.10 12.71 8.33
C GLU A 640 31.75 12.31 9.76
N ASN A 641 30.46 12.13 10.07
CA ASN A 641 30.00 11.70 11.39
C ASN A 641 28.99 10.56 11.26
N ALA A 642 29.10 9.57 12.14
CA ALA A 642 28.18 8.45 12.26
C ALA A 642 27.94 8.10 13.73
N ILE A 643 26.87 7.36 14.01
CA ILE A 643 26.57 6.80 15.32
C ILE A 643 26.30 5.31 15.19
N ILE A 644 26.90 4.54 16.09
CA ILE A 644 26.71 3.11 16.26
C ILE A 644 25.90 2.88 17.53
N SER A 645 24.89 2.01 17.46
CA SER A 645 24.26 1.42 18.65
C SER A 645 24.94 0.08 18.92
N LEU A 646 25.44 -0.11 20.14
CA LEU A 646 26.15 -1.33 20.54
C LEU A 646 25.17 -2.25 21.28
N ASP A 647 24.83 -3.37 20.65
CA ASP A 647 23.91 -4.39 21.18
C ASP A 647 24.69 -5.52 21.86
N GLU A 648 24.15 -6.07 22.95
CA GLU A 648 24.76 -7.16 23.74
C GLU A 648 25.02 -8.44 22.92
N LYS A 649 24.35 -8.62 21.77
CA LYS A 649 24.63 -9.73 20.84
C LYS A 649 25.92 -9.54 20.03
N GLN A 650 26.38 -8.31 19.90
CA GLN A 650 27.55 -7.93 19.10
C GLN A 650 28.74 -7.52 19.97
N VAL A 651 28.47 -7.07 21.20
CA VAL A 651 29.51 -6.64 22.13
C VAL A 651 29.32 -7.19 23.54
N ASP A 652 30.44 -7.48 24.20
CA ASP A 652 30.59 -7.52 25.65
C ASP A 652 30.97 -6.11 26.14
N HIS A 653 30.11 -5.52 26.97
CA HIS A 653 30.26 -4.16 27.46
C HIS A 653 31.42 -3.98 28.45
N ASP A 654 31.93 -5.07 29.05
CA ASP A 654 33.02 -5.02 30.02
C ASP A 654 34.39 -5.29 29.38
N SER A 655 34.42 -5.49 28.05
CA SER A 655 35.63 -5.76 27.27
C SER A 655 35.93 -4.66 26.26
N LEU A 656 37.20 -4.53 25.88
CA LEU A 656 37.66 -3.56 24.87
C LEU A 656 37.02 -3.84 23.50
N LEU A 657 36.64 -2.79 22.76
CA LEU A 657 36.13 -2.86 21.39
C LEU A 657 37.21 -2.44 20.39
N GLY A 658 37.59 -3.35 19.50
CA GLY A 658 38.48 -3.06 18.37
C GLY A 658 37.70 -2.68 17.12
N ILE A 659 38.04 -1.56 16.48
CA ILE A 659 37.38 -1.06 15.28
C ILE A 659 38.41 -0.78 14.18
N ILE A 660 38.21 -1.35 12.98
CA ILE A 660 38.99 -1.03 11.78
C ILE A 660 38.15 -0.11 10.89
N ILE A 661 38.60 1.13 10.67
CA ILE A 661 37.92 2.10 9.80
C ILE A 661 38.83 2.45 8.62
N ASN A 662 38.40 2.13 7.39
CA ASN A 662 39.18 2.36 6.17
C ASN A 662 40.64 1.86 6.28
N GLY A 663 40.82 0.68 6.89
CA GLY A 663 42.13 0.05 7.09
C GLY A 663 42.93 0.55 8.30
N LYS A 664 42.43 1.53 9.07
CA LYS A 664 43.07 2.01 10.31
C LYS A 664 42.42 1.40 11.54
N TYR A 665 43.21 0.80 12.41
CA TYR A 665 42.75 0.23 13.67
C TYR A 665 42.64 1.28 14.77
N ILE A 666 41.56 1.23 15.54
CA ILE A 666 41.24 2.10 16.67
C ILE A 666 40.65 1.22 17.77
N GLU A 667 40.98 1.50 19.02
CA GLU A 667 40.42 0.80 20.19
C GLU A 667 39.53 1.74 21.01
N TYR A 668 38.53 1.15 21.67
CA TYR A 668 37.74 1.80 22.70
C TYR A 668 37.73 0.94 23.96
N SER A 669 38.25 1.47 25.06
CA SER A 669 38.34 0.75 26.33
C SER A 669 36.97 0.57 26.97
N ALA A 670 36.80 -0.54 27.71
CA ALA A 670 35.63 -0.76 28.54
C ALA A 670 35.53 0.27 29.69
N PRO A 671 34.32 0.55 30.22
CA PRO A 671 33.04 -0.01 29.80
C PRO A 671 32.50 0.60 28.50
N LEU A 672 31.92 -0.22 27.63
CA LEU A 672 31.36 0.24 26.35
C LEU A 672 30.00 0.93 26.56
N PRO A 673 29.77 2.14 26.00
CA PRO A 673 28.46 2.78 26.06
C PRO A 673 27.43 2.06 25.19
N LYS A 674 26.14 2.31 25.40
CA LYS A 674 25.07 1.80 24.48
C LYS A 674 25.16 2.39 23.07
N LYS A 675 25.78 3.56 22.94
CA LYS A 675 25.98 4.26 21.66
C LYS A 675 27.37 4.85 21.60
N LEU A 676 28.00 4.72 20.44
CA LEU A 676 29.31 5.27 20.16
C LEU A 676 29.24 6.18 18.93
N PHE A 677 29.80 7.37 19.05
CA PHE A 677 29.90 8.33 17.96
C PHE A 677 31.25 8.16 17.27
N ILE A 678 31.22 8.17 15.94
CA ILE A 678 32.42 8.17 15.09
C ILE A 678 32.47 9.51 14.39
N SER A 679 33.57 10.22 14.57
CA SER A 679 33.78 11.53 13.97
C SER A 679 35.11 11.59 13.24
N LYS A 680 35.11 12.23 12.07
CA LYS A 680 36.32 12.44 11.29
C LYS A 680 37.02 13.72 11.74
N ASN A 681 38.31 13.63 12.06
CA ASN A 681 39.21 14.76 12.19
C ASN A 681 40.28 14.68 11.09
N ILE A 682 40.33 15.66 10.19
CA ILE A 682 41.24 15.73 9.03
C ILE A 682 41.14 14.45 8.16
N SER A 683 41.97 13.44 8.42
CA SER A 683 42.10 12.19 7.67
C SER A 683 41.96 10.93 8.53
N THR A 684 41.63 11.08 9.82
CA THR A 684 41.48 10.00 10.80
C THR A 684 40.11 10.07 11.46
N TYR A 685 39.58 8.93 11.88
CA TYR A 685 38.37 8.85 12.68
C TYR A 685 38.73 8.70 14.16
N PHE A 686 37.87 9.20 15.03
CA PHE A 686 37.96 9.03 16.48
C PHE A 686 36.59 8.71 17.06
N LEU A 687 36.59 8.20 18.29
CA LEU A 687 35.42 7.65 18.97
C LEU A 687 35.06 8.50 20.19
N SER A 688 33.76 8.65 20.48
CA SER A 688 33.28 9.36 21.67
C SER A 688 31.90 8.88 22.13
N GLU A 689 31.58 9.05 23.40
CA GLU A 689 30.24 8.73 23.96
C GLU A 689 29.20 9.82 23.65
N LYS A 690 29.68 11.02 23.39
CA LYS A 690 28.88 12.19 23.05
C LYS A 690 29.14 12.56 21.59
N PRO A 691 28.15 13.09 20.88
CA PRO A 691 28.40 13.67 19.57
C PRO A 691 29.44 14.78 19.72
N VAL A 692 30.34 14.91 18.76
CA VAL A 692 31.17 16.12 18.65
C VAL A 692 30.20 17.28 18.49
N GLU A 693 30.13 18.15 19.50
CA GLU A 693 29.27 19.33 19.44
C GLU A 693 29.67 20.17 18.23
N LYS A 694 28.84 20.14 17.19
CA LYS A 694 28.90 21.11 16.09
C LYS A 694 27.60 21.88 16.06
N ASN A 695 27.69 23.12 16.54
CA ASN A 695 26.73 24.22 16.50
C ASN A 695 25.34 23.96 17.13
N GLU A 696 24.79 25.01 17.77
CA GLU A 696 23.35 25.08 18.09
C GLU A 696 22.45 25.03 16.84
N ASN A 697 23.07 25.16 15.66
CA ASN A 697 22.46 25.33 14.36
C ASN A 697 22.15 23.98 13.71
N ARG A 698 21.11 23.95 12.88
CA ARG A 698 20.75 22.77 12.10
C ARG A 698 21.88 22.38 11.15
N LEU A 699 22.22 21.10 11.15
CA LEU A 699 23.13 20.51 10.17
C LEU A 699 22.54 20.62 8.75
N TYR A 700 23.36 21.02 7.77
CA TYR A 700 22.96 20.93 6.37
C TYR A 700 22.85 19.47 5.94
N LEU A 701 21.69 19.11 5.40
CA LEU A 701 21.41 17.80 4.83
C LEU A 701 21.36 17.91 3.31
N SER A 702 21.71 16.83 2.61
CA SER A 702 21.55 16.77 1.15
C SER A 702 20.10 17.07 0.76
N GLY A 703 19.91 17.88 -0.29
CA GLY A 703 18.61 18.38 -0.74
C GLY A 703 18.16 19.71 -0.09
N SER A 704 17.09 20.29 -0.64
CA SER A 704 16.57 21.63 -0.30
C SER A 704 15.13 21.50 0.25
N TRP A 705 14.13 22.04 -0.46
CA TRP A 705 12.70 22.00 -0.12
C TRP A 705 12.13 20.60 0.17
N GLN A 706 12.82 19.54 -0.24
CA GLN A 706 12.45 18.16 0.06
C GLN A 706 12.47 17.85 1.55
N ASN A 707 13.42 18.44 2.26
CA ASN A 707 13.60 18.22 3.69
C ASN A 707 12.40 18.71 4.51
N PHE A 708 11.56 19.59 3.97
CA PHE A 708 10.33 20.03 4.60
C PHE A 708 9.25 18.93 4.65
N TYR A 709 9.33 17.92 3.77
CA TYR A 709 8.35 16.84 3.68
C TYR A 709 8.85 15.51 4.28
N ASN A 710 9.97 15.52 5.02
CA ASN A 710 10.59 14.33 5.63
C ASN A 710 10.13 14.05 7.07
N GLY A 711 8.92 14.51 7.45
CA GLY A 711 8.26 14.11 8.71
C GLY A 711 8.44 15.05 9.91
N GLU A 712 9.16 16.17 9.75
CA GLU A 712 9.13 17.24 10.75
C GLU A 712 7.87 18.10 10.61
N PRO A 713 7.40 18.76 11.69
CA PRO A 713 6.22 19.60 11.61
C PRO A 713 6.37 20.72 10.57
N LEU A 714 5.34 20.91 9.72
CA LEU A 714 5.36 21.87 8.61
C LEU A 714 4.12 22.79 8.63
N MET A 715 4.32 24.10 8.38
CA MET A 715 3.24 25.09 8.27
C MET A 715 3.48 26.08 7.13
N ILE A 716 2.41 26.51 6.46
CA ILE A 716 2.43 27.60 5.48
C ILE A 716 2.03 28.90 6.18
N VAL A 717 2.85 29.94 6.03
CA VAL A 717 2.61 31.28 6.55
C VAL A 717 2.40 32.24 5.38
N LYS A 718 1.15 32.66 5.19
CA LYS A 718 0.78 33.58 4.10
C LYS A 718 0.88 35.03 4.56
N GLY A 719 1.40 35.89 3.69
CA GLY A 719 1.51 37.32 3.93
C GLY A 719 0.15 38.04 4.04
N THR A 720 0.08 39.07 4.89
CA THR A 720 -1.10 39.94 5.06
C THR A 720 -0.91 41.38 4.55
N GLY A 721 0.28 41.74 4.07
CA GLY A 721 0.59 43.01 3.44
C GLY A 721 0.24 43.06 1.94
N GLY A 722 0.42 44.23 1.33
CA GLY A 722 0.06 44.50 -0.08
C GLY A 722 -1.41 44.85 -0.29
N ASP A 723 -1.79 45.05 -1.55
CA ASP A 723 -3.16 45.33 -1.96
C ASP A 723 -4.05 44.07 -1.90
N GLU A 724 -5.36 44.23 -2.05
CA GLU A 724 -6.32 43.12 -2.00
C GLU A 724 -6.06 42.04 -3.07
N LYS A 725 -5.55 42.45 -4.25
CA LYS A 725 -5.18 41.53 -5.32
C LYS A 725 -4.02 40.62 -4.90
N THR A 726 -3.00 41.19 -4.25
CA THR A 726 -1.85 40.47 -3.70
C THR A 726 -2.31 39.49 -2.64
N LYS A 727 -3.07 39.93 -1.64
CA LYS A 727 -3.60 39.07 -0.57
C LYS A 727 -4.41 37.90 -1.14
N LYS A 728 -5.28 38.17 -2.12
CA LYS A 728 -6.05 37.13 -2.81
C LYS A 728 -5.13 36.10 -3.49
N LYS A 729 -4.10 36.54 -4.20
CA LYS A 729 -3.15 35.63 -4.86
C LYS A 729 -2.32 34.80 -3.89
N LEU A 730 -1.86 35.39 -2.78
CA LEU A 730 -1.16 34.65 -1.72
C LEU A 730 -2.09 33.62 -1.05
N ASN A 731 -3.37 33.96 -0.85
CA ASN A 731 -4.38 33.04 -0.32
C ASN A 731 -4.62 31.84 -1.26
N GLU A 732 -4.82 32.11 -2.56
CA GLU A 732 -4.99 31.07 -3.59
C GLU A 732 -3.77 30.15 -3.67
N CYS A 733 -2.56 30.73 -3.64
CA CYS A 733 -1.32 29.98 -3.64
C CYS A 733 -1.19 29.08 -2.41
N ALA A 734 -1.38 29.65 -1.21
CA ALA A 734 -1.34 28.90 0.05
C ALA A 734 -2.33 27.72 0.04
N ALA A 735 -3.56 27.94 -0.43
CA ALA A 735 -4.58 26.91 -0.53
C ALA A 735 -4.17 25.79 -1.51
N GLU A 736 -3.49 26.11 -2.61
CA GLU A 736 -3.03 25.11 -3.57
C GLU A 736 -1.83 24.30 -3.04
N ILE A 737 -0.79 24.97 -2.51
CA ILE A 737 0.42 24.28 -2.03
C ILE A 737 0.18 23.54 -0.70
N SER A 738 -0.84 23.92 0.07
CA SER A 738 -1.23 23.17 1.28
C SER A 738 -1.67 21.74 0.95
N LYS A 739 -2.07 21.48 -0.28
CA LYS A 739 -2.46 20.15 -0.75
C LYS A 739 -1.25 19.36 -1.24
N TRP A 740 0.00 19.74 -0.97
CA TRP A 740 1.16 18.98 -1.41
C TRP A 740 1.60 17.95 -0.37
N SER A 741 1.63 16.68 -0.77
CA SER A 741 2.28 15.57 -0.02
C SER A 741 3.79 15.59 -0.22
N PHE A 742 4.17 16.06 -1.40
CA PHE A 742 5.48 16.39 -1.91
C PHE A 742 5.24 17.41 -3.02
N VAL A 743 6.26 18.15 -3.47
CA VAL A 743 6.03 19.25 -4.42
C VAL A 743 5.36 18.72 -5.70
N ALA A 744 4.26 19.39 -6.10
CA ALA A 744 3.37 19.03 -7.21
C ALA A 744 2.70 17.64 -7.13
N ARG A 745 2.68 17.00 -5.94
CA ARG A 745 1.97 15.73 -5.67
C ARG A 745 0.87 15.96 -4.66
N LYS A 746 -0.39 15.85 -5.10
CA LYS A 746 -1.54 16.28 -4.29
C LYS A 746 -1.95 15.27 -3.21
N ILE A 747 -2.25 15.81 -2.03
CA ILE A 747 -3.00 15.19 -0.95
C ILE A 747 -4.48 15.24 -1.33
N GLU A 748 -5.23 14.18 -1.07
CA GLU A 748 -6.68 14.13 -1.35
C GLU A 748 -7.56 14.40 -0.14
N SER A 749 -7.13 13.96 1.05
CA SER A 749 -7.97 13.92 2.25
C SER A 749 -7.58 14.94 3.32
N SER A 750 -6.48 15.68 3.18
CA SER A 750 -6.05 16.71 4.13
C SER A 750 -5.30 17.85 3.46
N ALA A 751 -4.89 18.83 4.25
CA ALA A 751 -4.05 19.95 3.82
C ALA A 751 -3.10 20.32 4.96
N LEU A 752 -1.92 20.83 4.62
CA LEU A 752 -1.00 21.45 5.56
C LEU A 752 -1.65 22.65 6.25
N PRO A 753 -1.31 22.92 7.53
CA PRO A 753 -1.83 24.07 8.23
C PRO A 753 -1.38 25.36 7.54
N ILE A 754 -2.31 26.30 7.39
CA ILE A 754 -2.06 27.63 6.86
C ILE A 754 -2.35 28.64 7.97
N LYS A 755 -1.41 29.55 8.22
CA LYS A 755 -1.57 30.66 9.18
C LYS A 755 -1.26 31.99 8.51
N LYS A 756 -1.91 33.07 8.97
CA LYS A 756 -1.49 34.42 8.58
C LYS A 756 -0.19 34.77 9.30
N ASP A 757 0.70 35.48 8.62
CA ASP A 757 1.91 36.05 9.22
C ASP A 757 1.63 36.89 10.48
N SER A 758 0.51 37.62 10.52
CA SER A 758 0.09 38.45 11.65
C SER A 758 -0.39 37.64 12.87
N GLU A 759 -0.66 36.35 12.69
CA GLU A 759 -1.14 35.43 13.74
C GLU A 759 -0.03 34.43 14.15
N LEU A 760 1.16 34.53 13.58
CA LEU A 760 2.29 33.65 13.85
C LEU A 760 2.86 33.91 15.26
N THR A 761 3.02 32.86 16.06
CA THR A 761 3.49 32.94 17.45
C THR A 761 4.89 32.33 17.61
N SER A 762 5.56 32.61 18.74
CA SER A 762 6.84 31.99 19.09
C SER A 762 6.73 30.46 19.24
N GLU A 763 5.58 29.95 19.70
CA GLU A 763 5.34 28.50 19.76
C GLU A 763 5.34 27.87 18.37
N ASP A 764 4.68 28.52 17.39
CA ASP A 764 4.68 28.05 16.01
C ASP A 764 6.11 28.01 15.43
N ILE A 765 6.88 29.09 15.65
CA ILE A 765 8.28 29.22 15.19
C ILE A 765 9.17 28.12 15.77
N ASN A 766 8.93 27.74 17.03
CA ASN A 766 9.70 26.68 17.69
C ASN A 766 9.27 25.27 17.27
N LYS A 767 8.03 25.10 16.83
CA LYS A 767 7.46 23.81 16.48
C LYS A 767 7.66 23.45 15.00
N TYR A 768 7.40 24.39 14.09
CA TYR A 768 7.26 24.11 12.66
C TYR A 768 8.45 24.60 11.81
N ASN A 769 8.76 23.83 10.77
CA ASN A 769 9.37 24.37 9.57
C ASN A 769 8.32 25.23 8.83
N LEU A 770 8.71 26.36 8.25
CA LEU A 770 7.76 27.34 7.71
C LEU A 770 7.94 27.55 6.20
N ILE A 771 6.84 27.56 5.45
CA ILE A 771 6.81 28.05 4.06
C ILE A 771 6.25 29.48 4.09
N LEU A 772 7.08 30.47 3.77
CA LEU A 772 6.71 31.89 3.83
C LEU A 772 6.31 32.37 2.42
N LEU A 773 5.08 32.87 2.27
CA LEU A 773 4.59 33.42 0.99
C LEU A 773 4.52 34.94 1.03
N GLY A 774 5.11 35.59 0.02
CA GLY A 774 5.12 37.05 -0.14
C GLY A 774 6.54 37.63 -0.07
N THR A 775 6.71 38.84 -0.61
CA THR A 775 7.89 39.69 -0.37
C THR A 775 7.90 40.24 1.07
N PRO A 776 9.00 40.82 1.55
CA PRO A 776 9.09 41.34 2.93
C PRO A 776 8.02 42.39 3.32
N ASP A 777 7.53 43.19 2.38
CA ASP A 777 6.41 44.14 2.60
C ASP A 777 5.03 43.46 2.55
N GLN A 778 4.94 42.27 1.96
CA GLN A 778 3.71 41.47 1.89
C GLN A 778 3.62 40.47 3.04
N ASN A 779 4.74 40.01 3.58
CA ASN A 779 4.81 39.06 4.70
C ASN A 779 5.56 39.67 5.89
N LYS A 780 4.83 40.07 6.92
CA LYS A 780 5.33 40.78 8.12
C LYS A 780 6.40 39.99 8.87
N PHE A 781 6.25 38.66 8.96
CA PHE A 781 7.25 37.83 9.62
C PHE A 781 8.55 37.82 8.81
N LEU A 782 8.46 37.66 7.48
CA LEU A 782 9.62 37.77 6.60
C LEU A 782 10.27 39.16 6.71
N GLY A 783 9.48 40.25 6.71
CA GLY A 783 9.97 41.62 6.91
C GLY A 783 10.73 41.81 8.22
N LYS A 784 10.28 41.17 9.32
CA LYS A 784 10.99 41.20 10.61
C LYS A 784 12.36 40.52 10.55
N ILE A 785 12.47 39.40 9.82
CA ILE A 785 13.69 38.58 9.80
C ILE A 785 14.61 38.84 8.61
N GLN A 786 14.21 39.67 7.64
CA GLN A 786 14.89 39.84 6.34
C GLN A 786 16.39 40.17 6.47
N ASN A 787 16.77 40.95 7.48
CA ASN A 787 18.15 41.38 7.73
C ASN A 787 19.01 40.31 8.43
N LYS A 788 18.37 39.27 8.98
CA LYS A 788 19.03 38.12 9.64
C LYS A 788 19.19 36.91 8.72
N LEU A 789 18.63 36.97 7.51
CA LEU A 789 18.76 35.89 6.53
C LEU A 789 20.19 35.80 6.00
N ILE A 790 20.63 34.59 5.64
CA ILE A 790 21.93 34.34 5.01
C ILE A 790 22.02 35.14 3.70
N ASN A 791 20.98 35.02 2.88
CA ASN A 791 20.79 35.83 1.67
C ASN A 791 19.72 36.89 1.93
N LYS A 792 20.17 38.14 2.08
CA LYS A 792 19.30 39.27 2.38
C LYS A 792 18.32 39.50 1.24
N ILE A 793 17.05 39.50 1.58
CA ILE A 793 15.94 39.84 0.70
C ILE A 793 15.42 41.22 1.09
N ASP A 794 15.09 42.02 0.09
CA ASP A 794 14.33 43.26 0.24
C ASP A 794 13.02 43.13 -0.58
N LYS A 795 12.17 44.16 -0.55
CA LYS A 795 10.90 44.21 -1.29
C LYS A 795 11.04 43.78 -2.76
N SER A 796 12.06 44.28 -3.44
CA SER A 796 12.20 44.16 -4.89
C SER A 796 13.47 43.44 -5.35
N THR A 797 14.33 43.00 -4.42
CA THR A 797 15.61 42.38 -4.75
C THR A 797 15.99 41.25 -3.79
N ILE A 798 16.81 40.33 -4.28
CA ILE A 798 17.51 39.32 -3.48
C ILE A 798 19.00 39.47 -3.72
N ASN A 799 19.76 39.49 -2.62
CA ASN A 799 21.21 39.42 -2.66
C ASN A 799 21.65 37.95 -2.71
N ILE A 800 22.23 37.56 -3.84
CA ILE A 800 22.98 36.32 -3.99
C ILE A 800 24.43 36.76 -4.20
N PRO A 801 25.44 36.04 -3.67
CA PRO A 801 26.84 36.36 -3.96
C PRO A 801 27.03 36.57 -5.46
N ASP A 802 27.86 37.56 -5.80
CA ASP A 802 28.15 38.06 -7.15
C ASP A 802 27.15 39.09 -7.72
N LYS A 803 25.87 39.10 -7.33
CA LYS A 803 24.87 39.99 -7.95
C LYS A 803 23.56 40.14 -7.16
N ASN A 804 23.01 41.35 -7.18
CA ASN A 804 21.62 41.60 -6.79
C ASN A 804 20.67 41.28 -7.95
N PHE A 805 19.65 40.45 -7.69
CA PHE A 805 18.64 40.10 -8.67
C PHE A 805 17.30 40.76 -8.32
N SER A 806 16.64 41.33 -9.32
CA SER A 806 15.31 41.91 -9.13
C SER A 806 14.24 40.81 -9.00
N LEU A 807 13.27 41.03 -8.12
CA LEU A 807 12.02 40.27 -7.99
C LEU A 807 10.89 40.89 -8.82
N LYS A 808 11.14 42.03 -9.50
CA LYS A 808 10.24 42.63 -10.48
C LYS A 808 10.26 41.80 -11.76
N GLY A 809 9.28 40.90 -11.90
CA GLY A 809 9.16 39.98 -13.03
C GLY A 809 9.80 38.60 -12.81
N ASN A 810 10.45 38.39 -11.66
CA ASN A 810 11.10 37.12 -11.31
C ASN A 810 10.54 36.57 -10.00
N GLY A 811 10.54 35.26 -9.85
CA GLY A 811 10.15 34.56 -8.63
C GLY A 811 11.33 33.84 -7.98
N LEU A 812 11.33 33.85 -6.65
CA LEU A 812 12.37 33.27 -5.79
C LEU A 812 11.79 32.10 -4.99
N TRP A 813 12.52 30.99 -4.99
CA TRP A 813 12.49 29.99 -3.92
C TRP A 813 13.82 30.04 -3.17
N LEU A 814 13.77 30.16 -1.85
CA LEU A 814 14.95 30.20 -0.97
C LEU A 814 14.71 29.32 0.26
N CYS A 815 15.51 28.26 0.44
CA CYS A 815 15.47 27.36 1.59
C CYS A 815 16.69 27.56 2.47
N GLN A 816 16.50 27.85 3.76
CA GLN A 816 17.60 28.04 4.71
C GLN A 816 17.12 27.80 6.17
N PRO A 817 18.02 27.72 7.16
CA PRO A 817 17.63 27.70 8.56
C PRO A 817 16.84 28.95 8.95
N ASN A 818 15.91 28.80 9.90
CA ASN A 818 15.15 29.90 10.44
C ASN A 818 16.04 30.73 11.38
N PRO A 819 16.27 32.03 11.13
CA PRO A 819 17.12 32.85 12.00
C PRO A 819 16.54 33.05 13.42
N GLU A 820 15.23 32.84 13.62
CA GLU A 820 14.61 32.92 14.96
C GLU A 820 14.63 31.56 15.69
N ASN A 821 14.93 30.46 14.99
CA ASN A 821 15.20 29.15 15.58
C ASN A 821 16.02 28.30 14.60
N GLN A 822 17.34 28.27 14.80
CA GLN A 822 18.26 27.67 13.83
C GLN A 822 18.14 26.14 13.71
N LYS A 823 17.34 25.47 14.54
CA LYS A 823 17.00 24.04 14.41
C LYS A 823 15.86 23.78 13.40
N LYS A 824 15.12 24.83 13.02
CA LYS A 824 14.01 24.78 12.04
C LYS A 824 14.42 25.40 10.72
N MET A 825 13.67 25.08 9.67
CA MET A 825 13.88 25.56 8.30
C MET A 825 12.79 26.54 7.87
N ILE A 826 13.15 27.47 6.99
CA ILE A 826 12.21 28.34 6.26
C ILE A 826 12.38 28.17 4.75
N TRP A 827 11.26 28.13 4.03
CA TRP A 827 11.20 28.14 2.57
C TRP A 827 10.44 29.38 2.12
N ILE A 828 11.18 30.36 1.60
CA ILE A 828 10.65 31.65 1.16
C ILE A 828 10.24 31.56 -0.31
N TRP A 829 9.01 31.96 -0.59
CA TRP A 829 8.47 32.20 -1.92
C TRP A 829 8.17 33.68 -2.08
N ALA A 830 8.98 34.37 -2.89
CA ALA A 830 8.88 35.82 -3.05
C ALA A 830 8.93 36.24 -4.52
N SER A 831 8.02 37.13 -4.91
CA SER A 831 7.97 37.80 -6.21
C SER A 831 7.07 39.04 -6.11
N GLU A 832 7.43 40.10 -6.82
CA GLU A 832 6.50 41.20 -7.09
C GLU A 832 5.54 40.88 -8.24
N ASN A 833 5.85 39.87 -9.06
CA ASN A 833 4.96 39.43 -10.12
C ASN A 833 3.96 38.40 -9.58
N LEU A 834 2.69 38.80 -9.47
CA LEU A 834 1.63 37.96 -8.91
C LEU A 834 1.36 36.66 -9.69
N ASP A 835 1.76 36.58 -10.96
CA ASP A 835 1.67 35.33 -11.74
C ASP A 835 2.58 34.24 -11.17
N PHE A 836 3.59 34.62 -10.38
CA PHE A 836 4.42 33.68 -9.62
C PHE A 836 3.60 32.77 -8.70
N TYR A 837 2.60 33.37 -8.04
CA TYR A 837 1.73 32.72 -7.06
C TYR A 837 0.48 32.09 -7.68
N ASN A 838 0.32 32.17 -9.02
CA ASN A 838 -0.83 31.61 -9.69
C ASN A 838 -0.84 30.08 -9.53
N ALA A 839 -1.95 29.50 -9.05
CA ALA A 839 -2.10 28.05 -8.86
C ALA A 839 -1.87 27.23 -10.16
N ASN A 840 -2.00 27.87 -11.32
CA ASN A 840 -1.74 27.26 -12.63
C ASN A 840 -0.30 27.44 -13.13
N ALA A 841 0.57 28.13 -12.39
CA ALA A 841 1.95 28.35 -12.76
C ALA A 841 2.71 27.01 -12.91
N ASN A 842 3.64 26.96 -13.87
CA ASN A 842 4.28 25.71 -14.23
C ASN A 842 5.12 25.09 -13.10
N TRP A 843 5.78 25.89 -12.26
CA TRP A 843 6.51 25.39 -11.07
C TRP A 843 5.60 24.90 -9.93
N ILE A 844 4.30 25.24 -9.97
CA ILE A 844 3.29 24.73 -9.03
C ILE A 844 2.63 23.47 -9.60
N LYS A 845 2.20 23.49 -10.86
CA LYS A 845 1.48 22.37 -11.50
C LYS A 845 2.37 21.24 -11.99
N TYR A 846 3.51 21.58 -12.60
CA TYR A 846 4.33 20.62 -13.34
C TYR A 846 5.70 20.47 -12.69
N TRP A 847 6.03 19.23 -12.36
CA TRP A 847 7.29 18.91 -11.70
C TRP A 847 8.47 18.85 -12.68
N ASN A 848 9.05 20.00 -13.01
CA ASN A 848 10.20 20.08 -13.93
C ASN A 848 11.57 20.20 -13.24
N PHE A 849 11.61 20.35 -11.92
CA PHE A 849 12.87 20.49 -11.17
C PHE A 849 13.41 19.15 -10.67
N PRO A 850 14.73 19.02 -10.43
CA PRO A 850 15.32 17.80 -9.91
C PRO A 850 14.71 17.43 -8.55
N ALA A 851 14.21 16.20 -8.45
CA ALA A 851 13.82 15.58 -7.19
C ALA A 851 15.02 14.92 -6.51
N GLU A 852 16.21 15.12 -7.03
CA GLU A 852 17.42 14.53 -6.50
C GLU A 852 18.39 15.69 -6.43
N ASP A 853 18.62 16.14 -5.20
CA ASP A 853 19.48 17.26 -4.89
C ASP A 853 19.07 18.66 -5.43
N PRO A 854 17.81 19.10 -5.17
CA PRO A 854 17.32 20.38 -5.63
C PRO A 854 18.08 21.59 -5.06
N PRO A 855 18.12 22.72 -5.78
CA PRO A 855 18.78 23.94 -5.33
C PRO A 855 18.11 24.58 -4.11
N ASP A 856 18.95 25.12 -3.22
CA ASP A 856 18.53 25.88 -2.04
C ASP A 856 17.99 27.26 -2.44
N ILE A 857 18.59 27.86 -3.48
CA ILE A 857 18.14 29.11 -4.09
C ILE A 857 17.75 28.83 -5.53
N LEU A 858 16.57 29.25 -5.96
CA LEU A 858 16.11 29.12 -7.34
C LEU A 858 15.40 30.41 -7.77
N LEU A 859 15.93 31.05 -8.83
CA LEU A 859 15.33 32.22 -9.47
C LEU A 859 14.76 31.86 -10.83
N ILE A 860 13.52 32.30 -11.05
CA ILE A 860 12.73 31.99 -12.25
C ILE A 860 12.22 33.30 -12.85
N ASN A 861 12.39 33.47 -14.16
CA ASN A 861 11.70 34.48 -14.92
C ASN A 861 10.24 34.04 -15.13
N VAL A 862 9.29 34.80 -14.56
CA VAL A 862 7.88 34.38 -14.48
C VAL A 862 7.23 34.34 -15.86
N ALA A 863 7.39 35.41 -16.65
CA ALA A 863 6.77 35.53 -17.97
C ALA A 863 7.32 34.50 -18.98
N GLY A 864 8.65 34.35 -19.04
CA GLY A 864 9.32 33.42 -19.94
C GLY A 864 9.32 31.96 -19.44
N GLN A 865 8.85 31.73 -18.21
CA GLN A 865 8.91 30.43 -17.50
C GLN A 865 10.27 29.76 -17.66
N SER A 866 11.31 30.55 -17.40
CA SER A 866 12.69 30.16 -17.65
C SER A 866 13.54 30.42 -16.42
N TYR A 867 14.56 29.61 -16.27
CA TYR A 867 15.47 29.67 -15.16
C TYR A 867 16.48 30.82 -15.31
N ILE A 868 16.82 31.46 -14.19
CA ILE A 868 17.80 32.56 -14.11
C ILE A 868 19.02 32.16 -13.28
N LYS A 869 18.82 31.55 -12.11
CA LYS A 869 19.90 31.24 -11.15
C LYS A 869 19.52 30.08 -10.23
N ALA A 870 20.50 29.27 -9.85
CA ALA A 870 20.41 28.25 -8.81
C ALA A 870 21.72 28.18 -8.06
N ARG A 871 21.59 28.02 -6.76
CA ARG A 871 22.71 27.84 -5.86
C ARG A 871 22.35 26.83 -4.79
N HIS A 872 23.39 26.18 -4.31
CA HIS A 872 23.33 25.37 -3.12
C HIS A 872 24.22 25.93 -2.02
N TYR A 873 23.85 25.64 -0.78
CA TYR A 873 24.72 25.87 0.35
C TYR A 873 25.68 24.69 0.56
N ASN A 874 26.84 24.98 1.15
CA ASN A 874 27.75 24.00 1.71
C ASN A 874 27.29 23.58 3.12
N LYS A 875 28.07 22.72 3.78
CA LYS A 875 27.71 22.19 5.09
C LYS A 875 27.69 23.24 6.22
N GLU A 876 28.36 24.38 6.01
CA GLU A 876 28.36 25.56 6.88
C GLU A 876 27.23 26.56 6.57
N TRP A 877 26.28 26.21 5.68
CA TRP A 877 25.22 27.10 5.21
C TRP A 877 25.73 28.35 4.48
N GLN A 878 26.89 28.27 3.83
CA GLN A 878 27.44 29.31 2.96
C GLN A 878 27.29 28.88 1.49
N ILE A 879 27.19 29.85 0.57
CA ILE A 879 27.05 29.50 -0.86
C ILE A 879 28.27 28.69 -1.30
N ASP A 880 28.01 27.56 -1.95
CA ASP A 880 29.08 26.67 -2.39
C ASP A 880 29.87 27.30 -3.54
N ASN A 881 31.07 27.81 -3.22
CA ASN A 881 31.96 28.46 -4.18
C ASN A 881 32.46 27.52 -5.27
N THR A 882 32.42 26.19 -5.06
CA THR A 882 32.76 25.24 -6.12
C THR A 882 31.73 25.28 -7.27
N GLU A 883 30.55 25.85 -7.04
CA GLU A 883 29.51 26.08 -8.05
C GLU A 883 29.75 27.29 -8.97
N THR A 884 30.88 27.99 -8.84
CA THR A 884 31.16 29.22 -9.60
C THR A 884 31.87 29.01 -10.95
N ALA A 885 32.19 27.76 -11.32
CA ALA A 885 32.90 27.45 -12.56
C ALA A 885 32.17 28.00 -13.81
N LYS A 886 32.85 28.91 -14.52
CA LYS A 886 32.28 29.61 -15.69
C LYS A 886 32.03 28.64 -16.85
N LEU A 887 30.90 28.83 -17.54
CA LEU A 887 30.65 28.17 -18.82
C LEU A 887 31.64 28.64 -19.88
N LYS A 888 31.92 27.77 -20.85
CA LYS A 888 32.57 28.20 -22.09
C LYS A 888 31.64 29.14 -22.86
N ASN A 889 32.15 30.27 -23.33
CA ASN A 889 31.40 31.32 -24.02
C ASN A 889 30.65 30.86 -25.30
N SER A 890 30.91 29.65 -25.80
CA SER A 890 30.30 29.10 -27.02
C SER A 890 28.90 28.51 -26.83
N ILE A 891 28.43 28.31 -25.60
CA ILE A 891 27.07 27.79 -25.33
C ILE A 891 26.08 28.96 -25.31
N SER A 892 25.16 28.98 -26.28
CA SER A 892 24.19 30.07 -26.48
C SER A 892 22.73 29.59 -26.50
N ASN A 893 22.47 28.29 -26.65
CA ASN A 893 21.09 27.78 -26.76
C ASN A 893 20.88 26.37 -26.16
N ARG A 894 19.60 26.06 -25.94
CA ARG A 894 19.12 24.80 -25.33
C ARG A 894 19.47 23.54 -26.15
N ASN A 895 19.54 23.63 -27.48
CA ASN A 895 19.84 22.45 -28.32
C ASN A 895 21.28 21.97 -28.11
N GLN A 896 22.23 22.90 -27.93
CA GLN A 896 23.62 22.55 -27.62
C GLN A 896 23.71 21.74 -26.32
N ILE A 897 22.96 22.14 -25.28
CA ILE A 897 22.90 21.42 -24.01
C ILE A 897 22.30 20.03 -24.20
N VAL A 898 21.19 19.91 -24.94
CA VAL A 898 20.57 18.60 -25.23
C VAL A 898 21.58 17.69 -25.93
N ASN A 899 22.35 18.21 -26.90
CA ASN A 899 23.38 17.46 -27.60
C ASN A 899 24.55 17.04 -26.69
N ILE A 900 25.03 17.94 -25.82
CA ILE A 900 26.10 17.61 -24.84
C ILE A 900 25.60 16.53 -23.86
N THR A 901 24.35 16.65 -23.42
CA THR A 901 23.67 15.71 -22.52
C THR A 901 23.56 14.33 -23.16
N ALA A 902 23.03 14.26 -24.38
CA ALA A 902 22.91 13.02 -25.16
C ALA A 902 24.27 12.35 -25.39
N LYS A 903 25.28 13.12 -25.82
CA LYS A 903 26.66 12.60 -25.99
C LYS A 903 27.25 12.09 -24.68
N SER A 904 26.96 12.75 -23.56
CA SER A 904 27.43 12.31 -22.23
C SER A 904 26.77 11.00 -21.83
N MET A 905 25.47 10.84 -22.07
CA MET A 905 24.75 9.57 -21.84
C MET A 905 25.34 8.44 -22.68
N LEU A 906 25.45 8.65 -23.99
CA LEU A 906 26.00 7.67 -24.95
C LEU A 906 27.41 7.22 -24.57
N LYS A 907 28.31 8.18 -24.27
CA LYS A 907 29.69 7.87 -23.89
C LYS A 907 29.76 7.09 -22.57
N SER A 908 28.92 7.45 -21.60
CA SER A 908 28.96 6.81 -20.28
C SER A 908 28.34 5.42 -20.28
N SER A 909 27.41 5.15 -21.18
CA SER A 909 26.72 3.88 -21.28
C SER A 909 27.32 2.93 -22.33
N GLY A 910 28.12 3.45 -23.27
CA GLY A 910 28.59 2.69 -24.43
C GLY A 910 27.44 2.23 -25.35
N ALA A 911 26.35 3.00 -25.41
CA ALA A 911 25.15 2.65 -26.18
C ALA A 911 25.23 3.23 -27.61
N ASP A 912 24.54 2.58 -28.55
CA ASP A 912 24.42 3.03 -29.94
C ASP A 912 23.44 4.20 -30.09
N TYR A 913 22.41 4.26 -29.23
CA TYR A 913 21.39 5.31 -29.23
C TYR A 913 21.10 5.79 -27.80
N THR A 914 20.57 7.01 -27.66
CA THR A 914 20.01 7.49 -26.39
C THR A 914 18.63 8.10 -26.60
N TRP A 915 17.76 7.96 -25.60
CA TRP A 915 16.46 8.62 -25.55
C TRP A 915 16.50 9.82 -24.58
N LEU A 916 16.31 11.03 -25.10
CA LEU A 916 16.30 12.27 -24.33
C LEU A 916 15.28 13.26 -24.92
N GLU A 917 14.11 13.41 -24.31
CA GLU A 917 13.15 14.41 -24.79
C GLU A 917 13.55 15.83 -24.38
N LYS A 918 13.74 16.71 -25.38
CA LYS A 918 14.08 18.13 -25.19
C LYS A 918 13.20 18.83 -24.15
N LYS A 919 11.89 18.52 -24.11
CA LYS A 919 10.91 19.14 -23.20
C LYS A 919 11.29 19.04 -21.71
N TYR A 920 12.10 18.06 -21.31
CA TYR A 920 12.56 17.88 -19.92
C TYR A 920 13.82 18.65 -19.56
N ILE A 921 14.51 19.25 -20.53
CA ILE A 921 15.61 20.19 -20.28
C ILE A 921 14.99 21.55 -19.98
N PRO A 922 15.29 22.23 -18.85
CA PRO A 922 14.69 23.53 -18.55
C PRO A 922 14.91 24.60 -19.63
N LYS A 923 14.04 25.61 -19.67
CA LYS A 923 14.31 26.86 -20.41
C LYS A 923 15.18 27.75 -19.55
N PHE A 924 16.08 28.52 -20.17
CA PHE A 924 17.00 29.42 -19.49
C PHE A 924 16.86 30.83 -20.07
N SER A 925 16.85 31.87 -19.23
CA SER A 925 16.66 33.26 -19.70
C SER A 925 17.90 33.82 -20.41
N ASN A 926 19.10 33.49 -19.91
CA ASN A 926 20.37 33.83 -20.55
C ASN A 926 21.47 32.85 -20.14
N PHE A 927 21.91 32.00 -21.08
CA PHE A 927 22.92 30.98 -20.83
C PHE A 927 24.29 31.53 -20.41
N LYS A 928 24.69 32.71 -20.92
CA LYS A 928 26.02 33.30 -20.63
C LYS A 928 26.20 33.69 -19.16
N ASN A 929 25.09 33.85 -18.42
CA ASN A 929 25.11 34.27 -17.01
C ASN A 929 25.10 33.10 -16.02
N LEU A 930 25.18 31.87 -16.55
CA LEU A 930 25.13 30.64 -15.78
C LEU A 930 26.52 30.00 -15.71
N SER A 931 26.75 29.26 -14.64
CA SER A 931 27.87 28.34 -14.48
C SER A 931 27.53 26.97 -15.07
N ALA A 932 28.56 26.16 -15.33
CA ALA A 932 28.38 24.76 -15.71
C ALA A 932 27.59 23.97 -14.65
N ASN A 933 27.84 24.28 -13.38
CA ASN A 933 27.19 23.65 -12.25
C ASN A 933 25.71 24.00 -12.18
N GLU A 934 25.34 25.27 -12.37
CA GLU A 934 23.95 25.69 -12.46
C GLU A 934 23.13 24.94 -13.50
N ILE A 935 23.70 24.78 -14.70
CA ILE A 935 23.02 24.08 -15.79
C ILE A 935 22.87 22.59 -15.46
N ALA A 936 23.95 21.94 -15.03
CA ALA A 936 23.90 20.52 -14.73
C ALA A 936 22.95 20.19 -13.56
N ASN A 937 22.93 21.06 -12.54
CA ASN A 937 22.09 20.93 -11.34
C ASN A 937 20.61 20.89 -11.69
N VAL A 938 20.13 21.72 -12.61
CA VAL A 938 18.69 21.77 -12.97
C VAL A 938 18.27 20.73 -14.01
N ILE A 939 19.22 20.13 -14.73
CA ILE A 939 18.95 19.15 -15.80
C ILE A 939 18.83 17.73 -15.27
N PHE A 940 19.84 17.28 -14.51
CA PHE A 940 19.91 15.89 -14.10
C PHE A 940 19.37 15.70 -12.70
N LYS A 941 18.27 14.95 -12.63
CA LYS A 941 17.61 14.56 -11.38
C LYS A 941 18.30 13.37 -10.72
N GLY A 942 19.63 13.31 -10.66
CA GLY A 942 20.39 12.11 -10.23
C GLY A 942 20.14 10.91 -11.17
N SER A 943 21.21 10.28 -11.64
CA SER A 943 21.11 9.59 -12.94
C SER A 943 21.69 8.18 -12.90
N MET A 944 20.91 7.23 -12.38
CA MET A 944 21.03 5.87 -12.91
C MET A 944 20.58 5.90 -14.37
N LEU A 945 21.43 5.41 -15.27
CA LEU A 945 21.03 5.12 -16.63
C LEU A 945 20.58 3.67 -16.70
N CYS A 946 19.71 3.37 -17.66
CA CYS A 946 19.47 2.00 -18.04
C CYS A 946 19.82 1.82 -19.51
N VAL A 947 20.49 0.72 -19.80
CA VAL A 947 20.78 0.29 -21.16
C VAL A 947 19.91 -0.91 -21.47
N CYS A 948 19.20 -0.85 -22.59
CA CYS A 948 18.46 -1.98 -23.11
C CYS A 948 18.75 -2.23 -24.58
N GLU A 949 18.40 -3.41 -25.06
CA GLU A 949 18.61 -3.82 -26.45
C GLU A 949 17.31 -3.78 -27.23
N LEU A 950 17.34 -3.17 -28.42
CA LEU A 950 16.20 -3.09 -29.34
C LEU A 950 16.65 -3.44 -30.76
N SER A 951 15.77 -4.07 -31.53
CA SER A 951 15.98 -4.25 -32.97
C SER A 951 15.99 -2.92 -33.71
N GLY A 952 16.69 -2.84 -34.83
CA GLY A 952 16.71 -1.65 -35.67
C GLY A 952 15.33 -1.23 -36.13
N LYS A 953 14.43 -2.19 -36.37
CA LYS A 953 13.01 -1.93 -36.68
C LYS A 953 12.34 -1.12 -35.56
N ASN A 954 12.60 -1.49 -34.31
CA ASN A 954 12.06 -0.79 -33.15
C ASN A 954 12.71 0.59 -32.97
N ILE A 955 14.02 0.73 -33.19
CA ILE A 955 14.71 2.03 -33.19
C ILE A 955 14.13 2.95 -34.27
N ASN A 956 13.93 2.46 -35.49
CA ASN A 956 13.34 3.24 -36.58
C ASN A 956 11.90 3.67 -36.26
N LYS A 957 11.13 2.81 -35.57
CA LYS A 957 9.77 3.14 -35.08
C LYS A 957 9.80 4.24 -34.02
N LEU A 958 10.78 4.22 -33.12
CA LEU A 958 11.01 5.29 -32.14
C LEU A 958 11.34 6.62 -32.85
N ILE A 959 12.27 6.60 -33.80
CA ILE A 959 12.68 7.78 -34.59
C ILE A 959 11.48 8.34 -35.36
N ALA A 960 10.68 7.50 -36.01
CA ALA A 960 9.49 7.93 -36.75
C ALA A 960 8.44 8.58 -35.85
N LYS A 961 8.27 8.09 -34.61
CA LYS A 961 7.26 8.62 -33.68
C LYS A 961 7.73 9.86 -32.91
N LYS A 962 9.02 9.94 -32.59
CA LYS A 962 9.64 10.97 -31.75
C LYS A 962 11.05 11.30 -32.28
N PRO A 963 11.18 11.95 -33.45
CA PRO A 963 12.49 12.23 -34.05
C PRO A 963 13.37 13.11 -33.16
N ASP A 964 12.77 14.02 -32.40
CA ASP A 964 13.48 14.93 -31.48
C ASP A 964 13.87 14.31 -30.12
N ALA A 965 13.65 13.00 -29.93
CA ALA A 965 13.95 12.30 -28.68
C ALA A 965 15.08 11.28 -28.82
N VAL A 966 15.42 10.85 -30.03
CA VAL A 966 16.39 9.77 -30.27
C VAL A 966 17.67 10.34 -30.85
N TYR A 967 18.79 10.11 -30.17
CA TYR A 967 20.10 10.60 -30.59
C TYR A 967 21.06 9.42 -30.82
N PRO A 968 21.66 9.29 -32.02
CA PRO A 968 22.61 8.21 -32.31
C PRO A 968 24.02 8.51 -31.79
N HIS A 969 24.77 7.44 -31.53
CA HIS A 969 26.23 7.44 -31.44
C HIS A 969 26.77 7.55 -32.88
N GLU A 970 27.45 8.66 -33.19
CA GLU A 970 27.92 9.02 -34.55
C GLU A 970 26.76 9.31 -35.54
N ASN A 971 27.06 9.78 -36.75
CA ASN A 971 26.07 10.28 -37.75
C ASN A 971 25.06 9.22 -38.29
N LYS A 972 24.78 8.14 -37.54
CA LYS A 972 23.90 7.02 -37.91
C LYS A 972 22.42 7.35 -37.67
N LEU A 973 21.82 8.10 -38.60
CA LEU A 973 20.41 8.52 -38.52
C LEU A 973 19.38 7.38 -38.68
N LYS A 974 19.72 6.25 -39.30
CA LYS A 974 18.81 5.10 -39.49
C LYS A 974 19.45 3.79 -39.03
N ALA A 975 18.67 2.95 -38.37
CA ALA A 975 19.09 1.63 -37.92
C ALA A 975 18.76 0.56 -38.98
N ILE A 976 19.62 -0.46 -39.11
CA ILE A 976 19.33 -1.64 -39.94
C ILE A 976 18.34 -2.55 -39.20
N ASP A 977 17.18 -2.84 -39.81
CA ASP A 977 16.03 -3.46 -39.14
C ASP A 977 16.34 -4.76 -38.39
N THR A 978 17.21 -5.60 -38.96
CA THR A 978 17.58 -6.93 -38.43
C THR A 978 18.66 -6.90 -37.34
N LYS A 979 19.36 -5.78 -37.15
CA LYS A 979 20.44 -5.66 -36.16
C LYS A 979 19.90 -5.24 -34.80
N LEU A 980 20.50 -5.76 -33.72
CA LEU A 980 20.25 -5.28 -32.36
C LEU A 980 21.16 -4.09 -32.03
N TYR A 981 20.59 -3.10 -31.33
CA TYR A 981 21.28 -1.89 -30.89
C TYR A 981 21.03 -1.67 -29.41
N LYS A 982 22.06 -1.18 -28.72
CA LYS A 982 21.96 -0.72 -27.33
C LYS A 982 21.39 0.69 -27.33
N ILE A 983 20.34 0.92 -26.54
CA ILE A 983 19.79 2.24 -26.28
C ILE A 983 19.92 2.57 -24.79
N THR A 984 20.49 3.73 -24.47
CA THR A 984 20.56 4.24 -23.10
C THR A 984 19.44 5.24 -22.84
N VAL A 985 18.74 5.08 -21.72
CA VAL A 985 17.58 5.91 -21.40
C VAL A 985 17.53 6.17 -19.90
N MET A 986 16.89 7.27 -19.51
CA MET A 986 16.53 7.47 -18.10
C MET A 986 15.46 6.43 -17.74
N PRO A 987 15.60 5.67 -16.64
CA PRO A 987 14.70 4.56 -16.31
C PRO A 987 13.23 4.93 -16.41
N SER A 988 12.82 6.08 -15.84
CA SER A 988 11.45 6.63 -15.91
C SER A 988 10.81 6.72 -17.31
N ARG A 989 11.57 6.53 -18.40
CA ARG A 989 11.10 6.63 -19.80
C ARG A 989 10.92 5.28 -20.49
N LEU A 990 11.35 4.17 -19.89
CA LEU A 990 11.22 2.83 -20.50
C LEU A 990 9.77 2.47 -20.81
N GLY A 991 8.81 2.84 -19.94
CA GLY A 991 7.39 2.62 -20.19
C GLY A 991 6.86 3.38 -21.41
N GLU A 992 7.37 4.58 -21.71
CA GLU A 992 7.00 5.32 -22.93
C GLU A 992 7.56 4.62 -24.18
N ILE A 993 8.80 4.14 -24.11
CA ILE A 993 9.44 3.39 -25.20
C ILE A 993 8.68 2.09 -25.47
N SER A 994 8.41 1.30 -24.43
CA SER A 994 7.66 0.03 -24.52
C SER A 994 6.29 0.22 -25.18
N LYS A 995 5.56 1.27 -24.81
CA LYS A 995 4.26 1.61 -25.43
C LYS A 995 4.38 1.97 -26.91
N ILE A 996 5.41 2.71 -27.30
CA ILE A 996 5.61 3.11 -28.71
C ILE A 996 5.94 1.87 -29.56
N ILE A 997 6.84 1.01 -29.08
CA ILE A 997 7.23 -0.20 -29.83
C ILE A 997 6.16 -1.30 -29.73
N LYS A 998 5.29 -1.25 -28.72
CA LYS A 998 4.26 -2.26 -28.37
C LYS A 998 4.85 -3.60 -27.98
N LEU A 999 5.95 -3.58 -27.23
CA LEU A 999 6.66 -4.78 -26.76
C LEU A 999 7.19 -4.55 -25.34
N PRO A 1000 7.19 -5.59 -24.47
CA PRO A 1000 7.89 -5.51 -23.20
C PRO A 1000 9.40 -5.39 -23.44
N ILE A 1001 10.07 -4.61 -22.60
CA ILE A 1001 11.53 -4.47 -22.62
C ILE A 1001 12.07 -5.34 -21.49
N ILE A 1002 12.85 -6.37 -21.83
CA ILE A 1002 13.27 -7.43 -20.92
C ILE A 1002 14.75 -7.28 -20.55
N ASN A 1003 15.62 -7.15 -21.55
CA ASN A 1003 17.07 -7.02 -21.37
C ASN A 1003 17.42 -5.59 -20.94
N ILE A 1004 17.35 -5.31 -19.63
CA ILE A 1004 17.67 -4.01 -19.05
C ILE A 1004 18.83 -4.18 -18.08
N LYS A 1005 19.87 -3.36 -18.24
CA LYS A 1005 20.96 -3.25 -17.27
C LYS A 1005 20.98 -1.85 -16.67
N TYR A 1006 20.97 -1.76 -15.35
CA TYR A 1006 21.22 -0.50 -14.66
C TYR A 1006 22.72 -0.19 -14.67
N ILE A 1007 23.04 1.06 -15.01
CA ILE A 1007 24.38 1.60 -14.96
C ILE A 1007 24.36 2.80 -14.02
N ASN A 1008 25.12 2.69 -12.94
CA ASN A 1008 25.33 3.81 -12.03
C ASN A 1008 26.37 4.74 -12.64
N VAL A 1009 25.93 5.92 -13.09
CA VAL A 1009 26.80 6.91 -13.73
C VAL A 1009 26.62 8.24 -12.99
N PRO A 1010 27.71 8.92 -12.58
CA PRO A 1010 27.62 10.27 -12.01
C PRO A 1010 27.38 11.31 -13.13
N LEU A 1011 26.28 11.16 -13.89
CA LEU A 1011 26.03 11.88 -15.13
C LEU A 1011 25.99 13.40 -14.93
N ARG A 1012 25.56 13.86 -13.74
CA ARG A 1012 25.65 15.27 -13.35
C ARG A 1012 27.11 15.75 -13.35
N LEU A 1013 28.02 15.04 -12.68
CA LEU A 1013 29.45 15.38 -12.65
C LEU A 1013 30.07 15.34 -14.05
N ILE A 1014 29.71 14.32 -14.84
CA ILE A 1014 30.18 14.20 -16.23
C ILE A 1014 29.70 15.40 -17.06
N LEU A 1015 28.43 15.77 -16.94
CA LEU A 1015 27.89 16.94 -17.63
C LEU A 1015 28.57 18.23 -17.18
N GLN A 1016 28.80 18.41 -15.88
CA GLN A 1016 29.53 19.56 -15.35
C GLN A 1016 30.91 19.68 -16.00
N GLN A 1017 31.72 18.62 -15.96
CA GLN A 1017 33.04 18.60 -16.59
C GLN A 1017 32.97 18.88 -18.10
N LYS A 1018 31.94 18.37 -18.79
CA LYS A 1018 31.74 18.57 -20.23
C LYS A 1018 31.23 19.96 -20.60
N LEU A 1019 30.55 20.66 -19.70
CA LEU A 1019 30.13 22.05 -19.89
C LEU A 1019 31.28 23.04 -19.63
N VAL A 1020 32.23 22.66 -18.77
CA VAL A 1020 33.47 23.41 -18.52
C VAL A 1020 34.45 23.27 -19.69
N LYS A 1021 34.64 22.06 -20.21
CA LYS A 1021 35.52 21.77 -21.36
C LYS A 1021 34.93 22.23 -22.69
#